data_AF-A0A7C4EGT3-F1
#
_entry.id   AF-A0A7C4EGT3-F1
#
_cell.length_a   1.000
_cell.length_b   1.000
_cell.length_c   1.000
_cell.angle_alpha   90.00
_cell.angle_beta   90.00
_cell.angle_gamma   90.00
#
_symmetry.space_group_name_H-M   'P 1'
#
loop_
_entity.id
_entity.type
_entity.pdbx_description
1 polymer ?
#
loop_
_entity_poly.entity_id
_entity_poly.type
_entity_poly.pdbx_seq_one_letter_code
_entity_poly.pdbx_strand_id
1 'polypeptide(L)'
;MVRLAPEGSPPRHCRVRKWLRPMLLAALVTGPTANAAVYSWDTNTATSGAQGGSGAWNATNLFWWTGSANVAWAAGNDAVFGAAAGTVTVDGPQSANKLQFDTAGYLLTGGTVQLTGTALTVNQDATINSALTSAGSVSKTGTGELTIGGNLGLNGNLTIANSTSGGGIILGPGAAWNVTGDIVQSGSIGSSDRYQPSLLTKGLHFANGTTTHIYNKYRGSDLNADPVLGVDAANTTVVYHGFWVGDGGNQESHVTLTNGGRLVIAADSTLDFINDAYFTRQMWVYGDGTGILEFEEGFVSDRTNGGTTPLGIGSIRLGNVTFITHHTQSLPVAARPNALSGSGLNGHFPFESAPGGRWKVMTNDQDYKGGFWIYVNMTIETIANATHSGVTSVWSDYTNPGGFMTRATGLTVTKEGPAALNLDGEQSYLANSTMWIKAGTVNFNTDPTNPTAYNPSGTGGQYLTVQVDDTGTANFAAPLARVENIIVNSGGVARVPAGTQKVTVTKGLTLNGTGRLDINSGFVLDYSGASPIATIQAQLLSGYSSGAWNGSGIMSSSAAASASTGLGYAEASALGISSFHGYSVDATSIVIKYTLAGDSDLDGTVNFTDLLAVSQNYNASGRDWFRGDFDYDGTVNFSDLLKLGQNYNQMLPAPAAAVPEPGTGLILALAALALRRRRSNRL
;
A
#
# COMPACT_ATOMS: atom_id res chain seq x y z
N MET A 1 -33.04 -28.19 47.16
CA MET A 1 -34.30 -28.31 46.39
C MET A 1 -33.98 -28.95 45.05
N VAL A 2 -34.72 -30.00 44.69
CA VAL A 2 -34.32 -31.08 43.77
C VAL A 2 -34.55 -30.74 42.29
N ARG A 3 -33.67 -31.33 41.47
CA ARG A 3 -33.58 -31.54 40.00
C ARG A 3 -34.87 -31.53 39.13
N LEU A 4 -34.66 -30.96 37.93
CA LEU A 4 -34.93 -31.45 36.55
C LEU A 4 -36.35 -31.87 36.10
N ALA A 5 -36.68 -31.36 34.90
CA ALA A 5 -37.65 -31.83 33.89
C ALA A 5 -37.45 -33.33 33.50
N PRO A 6 -38.24 -34.03 32.64
CA PRO A 6 -38.76 -33.56 31.34
C PRO A 6 -40.02 -34.28 30.73
N GLU A 7 -40.27 -33.95 29.44
CA GLU A 7 -40.86 -34.76 28.35
C GLU A 7 -42.39 -34.97 28.17
N GLY A 8 -42.79 -34.86 26.89
CA GLY A 8 -44.08 -35.35 26.36
C GLY A 8 -44.24 -35.15 24.83
N SER A 9 -44.17 -36.25 24.08
CA SER A 9 -44.73 -36.51 22.72
C SER A 9 -45.76 -37.67 22.84
N PRO A 10 -46.50 -38.22 21.82
CA PRO A 10 -47.05 -37.78 20.51
C PRO A 10 -48.56 -38.24 20.31
N PRO A 11 -49.05 -38.87 19.19
CA PRO A 11 -49.66 -38.31 17.95
C PRO A 11 -51.10 -38.86 17.59
N ARG A 12 -51.70 -38.47 16.44
CA ARG A 12 -52.62 -39.34 15.64
C ARG A 12 -52.97 -38.81 14.22
N HIS A 13 -53.16 -39.77 13.31
CA HIS A 13 -53.32 -39.73 11.85
C HIS A 13 -54.62 -39.08 11.31
N CYS A 14 -54.58 -38.54 10.07
CA CYS A 14 -55.76 -38.44 9.21
C CYS A 14 -55.43 -38.72 7.73
N ARG A 15 -56.28 -39.53 7.08
CA ARG A 15 -56.15 -40.08 5.72
C ARG A 15 -56.62 -39.09 4.65
N VAL A 16 -55.88 -38.97 3.55
CA VAL A 16 -56.29 -38.24 2.33
C VAL A 16 -56.79 -39.23 1.26
N ARG A 17 -58.00 -39.00 0.71
CA ARG A 17 -58.54 -39.72 -0.46
C ARG A 17 -58.05 -39.06 -1.76
N LYS A 18 -57.40 -39.84 -2.62
CA LYS A 18 -57.01 -39.47 -4.00
C LYS A 18 -58.19 -39.68 -4.97
N TRP A 19 -58.42 -38.69 -5.84
CA TRP A 19 -59.19 -38.84 -7.07
C TRP A 19 -58.22 -39.00 -8.24
N LEU A 20 -58.31 -40.11 -8.99
CA LEU A 20 -57.54 -40.33 -10.22
C LEU A 20 -58.21 -39.66 -11.42
N ARG A 21 -57.44 -38.89 -12.20
CA ARG A 21 -57.72 -38.55 -13.60
C ARG A 21 -56.62 -39.19 -14.47
N PRO A 22 -56.93 -39.81 -15.62
CA PRO A 22 -55.92 -40.41 -16.48
C PRO A 22 -55.21 -39.31 -17.29
N MET A 23 -53.91 -39.15 -17.08
CA MET A 23 -53.02 -38.43 -18.00
C MET A 23 -52.40 -39.46 -18.94
N LEU A 24 -52.62 -39.24 -20.24
CA LEU A 24 -52.04 -39.99 -21.34
C LEU A 24 -50.52 -39.74 -21.34
N LEU A 25 -49.72 -40.75 -21.03
CA LEU A 25 -48.26 -40.70 -21.04
C LEU A 25 -47.79 -40.88 -22.49
N ALA A 26 -47.39 -39.78 -23.14
CA ALA A 26 -46.59 -39.86 -24.36
C ALA A 26 -45.19 -40.33 -23.95
N ALA A 27 -44.87 -41.61 -24.21
CA ALA A 27 -43.52 -42.13 -24.07
C ALA A 27 -42.63 -41.47 -25.14
N LEU A 28 -41.93 -40.40 -24.77
CA LEU A 28 -40.80 -39.91 -25.53
C LEU A 28 -39.68 -40.93 -25.36
N VAL A 29 -39.45 -41.73 -26.39
CA VAL A 29 -38.27 -42.60 -26.48
C VAL A 29 -37.05 -41.68 -26.58
N THR A 30 -36.43 -41.36 -25.45
CA THR A 30 -35.07 -40.85 -25.45
C THR A 30 -34.17 -42.04 -25.77
N GLY A 31 -33.76 -42.17 -27.03
CA GLY A 31 -32.63 -43.02 -27.36
C GLY A 31 -31.40 -42.62 -26.53
N PRO A 32 -30.44 -43.53 -26.30
CA PRO A 32 -29.20 -43.18 -25.64
C PRO A 32 -28.56 -41.99 -26.37
N THR A 33 -28.23 -40.92 -25.65
CA THR A 33 -27.35 -39.87 -26.18
C THR A 33 -26.05 -40.55 -26.58
N ALA A 34 -25.74 -40.57 -27.88
CA ALA A 34 -24.45 -41.06 -28.35
C ALA A 34 -23.34 -40.25 -27.66
N ASN A 35 -22.34 -40.93 -27.10
CA ASN A 35 -21.16 -40.25 -26.57
C ASN A 35 -20.44 -39.52 -27.72
N ALA A 36 -19.89 -38.33 -27.45
CA ALA A 36 -19.06 -37.62 -28.40
C ALA A 36 -17.87 -38.51 -28.83
N ALA A 37 -17.65 -38.63 -30.14
CA ALA A 37 -16.48 -39.35 -30.68
C ALA A 37 -15.25 -38.43 -30.68
N VAL A 38 -14.06 -39.04 -30.68
CA VAL A 38 -12.78 -38.31 -30.71
C VAL A 38 -12.28 -38.18 -32.13
N TYR A 39 -12.19 -36.94 -32.63
CA TYR A 39 -11.72 -36.61 -33.97
C TYR A 39 -10.40 -35.84 -33.88
N SER A 40 -9.34 -36.41 -34.45
CA SER A 40 -8.01 -35.79 -34.46
C SER A 40 -7.77 -35.01 -35.74
N TRP A 41 -7.28 -33.77 -35.63
CA TRP A 41 -6.99 -32.90 -36.76
C TRP A 41 -5.95 -33.53 -37.70
N ASP A 42 -6.29 -33.62 -38.97
CA ASP A 42 -5.43 -34.24 -39.98
C ASP A 42 -5.70 -33.75 -41.40
N THR A 43 -4.77 -32.98 -41.96
CA THR A 43 -4.92 -32.43 -43.31
C THR A 43 -4.37 -33.33 -44.41
N ASN A 44 -3.74 -34.46 -44.07
CA ASN A 44 -3.15 -35.38 -45.03
C ASN A 44 -3.97 -36.67 -45.17
N THR A 45 -4.99 -36.63 -46.03
CA THR A 45 -5.88 -37.78 -46.27
C THR A 45 -5.22 -38.98 -46.97
N ALA A 46 -3.96 -38.87 -47.39
CA ALA A 46 -3.24 -39.93 -48.08
C ALA A 46 -2.45 -40.85 -47.14
N THR A 47 -2.20 -40.42 -45.89
CA THR A 47 -1.39 -41.16 -44.93
C THR A 47 -2.25 -41.59 -43.74
N SER A 48 -2.21 -42.88 -43.38
CA SER A 48 -2.94 -43.36 -42.21
C SER A 48 -2.40 -42.76 -40.90
N GLY A 49 -3.30 -42.40 -39.98
CA GLY A 49 -3.00 -41.74 -38.71
C GLY A 49 -3.31 -40.24 -38.76
N ALA A 50 -3.21 -39.53 -37.64
CA ALA A 50 -3.34 -38.08 -37.64
C ALA A 50 -1.96 -37.43 -37.90
N GLN A 51 -1.83 -36.58 -38.93
CA GLN A 51 -0.58 -35.86 -39.20
C GLN A 51 -0.65 -34.35 -38.90
N GLY A 52 -1.85 -33.79 -38.70
CA GLY A 52 -2.04 -32.38 -38.36
C GLY A 52 -1.92 -31.46 -39.58
N GLY A 53 -1.30 -30.29 -39.42
CA GLY A 53 -1.03 -29.33 -40.49
C GLY A 53 -2.02 -28.15 -40.56
N SER A 54 -1.94 -27.37 -41.64
CA SER A 54 -2.79 -26.18 -41.86
C SER A 54 -3.93 -26.47 -42.84
N GLY A 55 -5.13 -26.00 -42.54
CA GLY A 55 -6.31 -26.29 -43.36
C GLY A 55 -7.59 -25.64 -42.83
N ALA A 56 -8.69 -25.82 -43.55
CA ALA A 56 -10.00 -25.28 -43.18
C ALA A 56 -10.82 -26.31 -42.39
N TRP A 57 -11.28 -25.92 -41.19
CA TRP A 57 -12.24 -26.66 -40.39
C TRP A 57 -13.65 -26.29 -40.86
N ASN A 58 -14.27 -27.21 -41.60
CA ASN A 58 -15.65 -27.13 -42.08
C ASN A 58 -16.30 -28.52 -42.12
N ALA A 59 -17.57 -28.57 -42.52
CA ALA A 59 -18.35 -29.80 -42.62
C ALA A 59 -18.15 -30.58 -43.93
N THR A 60 -17.22 -30.17 -44.80
CA THR A 60 -17.04 -30.76 -46.14
C THR A 60 -15.68 -31.44 -46.32
N ASN A 61 -14.61 -30.86 -45.79
CA ASN A 61 -13.26 -31.39 -45.89
C ASN A 61 -13.10 -32.63 -45.02
N LEU A 62 -12.45 -33.66 -45.56
CA LEU A 62 -12.14 -34.88 -44.82
C LEU A 62 -10.87 -34.68 -43.98
N PHE A 63 -10.87 -33.73 -43.04
CA PHE A 63 -9.68 -33.38 -42.26
C PHE A 63 -9.70 -33.83 -40.79
N TRP A 64 -10.53 -34.84 -40.48
CA TRP A 64 -10.67 -35.36 -39.13
C TRP A 64 -10.44 -36.87 -39.09
N TRP A 65 -9.34 -37.30 -38.48
CA TRP A 65 -9.00 -38.70 -38.28
C TRP A 65 -9.78 -39.29 -37.09
N THR A 66 -10.53 -40.35 -37.36
CA THR A 66 -11.38 -41.06 -36.38
C THR A 66 -10.68 -42.17 -35.60
N GLY A 67 -9.39 -42.39 -35.86
CA GLY A 67 -8.67 -43.61 -35.45
C GLY A 67 -8.58 -44.66 -36.56
N SER A 68 -9.39 -44.53 -37.63
CA SER A 68 -9.39 -45.49 -38.75
C SER A 68 -9.44 -44.85 -40.14
N ALA A 69 -10.08 -43.68 -40.28
CA ALA A 69 -10.16 -42.95 -41.54
C ALA A 69 -10.36 -41.45 -41.28
N ASN A 70 -10.03 -40.64 -42.29
CA ASN A 70 -10.40 -39.22 -42.36
C ASN A 70 -11.87 -39.07 -42.73
N VAL A 71 -12.58 -38.23 -41.98
CA VAL A 71 -14.00 -37.91 -42.18
C VAL A 71 -14.22 -36.40 -42.17
N ALA A 72 -15.38 -35.98 -42.65
CA ALA A 72 -15.85 -34.60 -42.51
C ALA A 72 -16.18 -34.26 -41.05
N TRP A 73 -16.06 -32.99 -40.66
CA TRP A 73 -16.43 -32.58 -39.32
C TRP A 73 -17.90 -32.84 -39.04
N ALA A 74 -18.19 -33.55 -37.95
CA ALA A 74 -19.52 -33.72 -37.41
C ALA A 74 -19.63 -32.95 -36.11
N ALA A 75 -20.55 -31.98 -36.05
CA ALA A 75 -20.73 -31.09 -34.91
C ALA A 75 -21.02 -31.85 -33.60
N GLY A 76 -20.46 -31.36 -32.50
CA GLY A 76 -20.65 -31.93 -31.16
C GLY A 76 -19.71 -33.09 -30.81
N ASN A 77 -18.72 -33.40 -31.66
CA ASN A 77 -17.65 -34.34 -31.33
C ASN A 77 -16.46 -33.64 -30.65
N ASP A 78 -15.53 -34.42 -30.09
CA ASP A 78 -14.30 -33.92 -29.50
C ASP A 78 -13.28 -33.61 -30.60
N ALA A 79 -12.75 -32.38 -30.62
CA ALA A 79 -11.71 -31.95 -31.54
C ALA A 79 -10.33 -32.00 -30.86
N VAL A 80 -9.42 -32.82 -31.39
CA VAL A 80 -8.06 -33.03 -30.86
C VAL A 80 -7.00 -32.54 -31.84
N PHE A 81 -6.20 -31.58 -31.41
CA PHE A 81 -5.07 -30.99 -32.14
C PHE A 81 -3.76 -31.53 -31.54
N GLY A 82 -3.38 -32.75 -31.92
CA GLY A 82 -2.27 -33.48 -31.28
C GLY A 82 -1.12 -33.91 -32.19
N ALA A 83 -1.25 -33.76 -33.50
CA ALA A 83 -0.17 -34.00 -34.46
C ALA A 83 0.50 -32.66 -34.85
N ALA A 84 1.26 -32.61 -35.95
CA ALA A 84 2.03 -31.43 -36.33
C ALA A 84 1.17 -30.14 -36.36
N ALA A 85 1.59 -29.11 -35.63
CA ALA A 85 0.83 -27.88 -35.50
C ALA A 85 0.72 -27.12 -36.83
N GLY A 86 -0.30 -26.27 -36.93
CA GLY A 86 -0.56 -25.42 -38.08
C GLY A 86 -1.69 -24.42 -37.84
N THR A 87 -2.02 -23.65 -38.87
CA THR A 87 -3.16 -22.74 -38.85
C THR A 87 -4.43 -23.45 -39.28
N VAL A 88 -5.41 -23.49 -38.39
CA VAL A 88 -6.74 -24.06 -38.61
C VAL A 88 -7.72 -22.91 -38.85
N THR A 89 -8.14 -22.75 -40.10
CA THR A 89 -9.13 -21.73 -40.47
C THR A 89 -10.53 -22.26 -40.17
N VAL A 90 -11.16 -21.76 -39.11
CA VAL A 90 -12.53 -22.11 -38.72
C VAL A 90 -13.49 -21.43 -39.69
N ASP A 91 -14.21 -22.21 -40.49
CA ASP A 91 -15.15 -21.69 -41.47
C ASP A 91 -16.56 -21.63 -40.87
N GLY A 92 -17.08 -20.43 -40.65
CA GLY A 92 -18.37 -20.22 -39.98
C GLY A 92 -18.38 -20.74 -38.52
N PRO A 93 -19.56 -21.09 -37.98
CA PRO A 93 -19.68 -21.67 -36.65
C PRO A 93 -19.39 -23.18 -36.68
N GLN A 94 -18.49 -23.63 -35.80
CA GLN A 94 -18.16 -25.03 -35.59
C GLN A 94 -18.40 -25.40 -34.13
N SER A 95 -19.31 -26.35 -33.87
CA SER A 95 -19.59 -26.82 -32.51
C SER A 95 -18.76 -28.05 -32.18
N ALA A 96 -18.05 -28.02 -31.04
CA ALA A 96 -17.25 -29.13 -30.52
C ALA A 96 -17.63 -29.42 -29.07
N ASN A 97 -17.71 -30.70 -28.69
CA ASN A 97 -17.95 -31.07 -27.29
C ASN A 97 -16.72 -30.78 -26.41
N LYS A 98 -15.53 -30.97 -26.97
CA LYS A 98 -14.25 -30.70 -26.34
C LYS A 98 -13.28 -30.13 -27.35
N LEU A 99 -12.39 -29.26 -26.87
CA LEU A 99 -11.17 -28.87 -27.58
C LEU A 99 -9.96 -29.40 -26.82
N GLN A 100 -9.04 -30.07 -27.52
CA GLN A 100 -7.79 -30.55 -26.96
C GLN A 100 -6.58 -30.13 -27.78
N PHE A 101 -5.52 -29.63 -27.15
CA PHE A 101 -4.26 -29.28 -27.78
C PHE A 101 -3.11 -30.05 -27.12
N ASP A 102 -2.48 -30.95 -27.87
CA ASP A 102 -1.35 -31.77 -27.39
C ASP A 102 -0.03 -31.43 -28.06
N THR A 103 -0.02 -30.51 -29.03
CA THR A 103 1.19 -29.99 -29.68
C THR A 103 1.18 -28.47 -29.65
N ALA A 104 2.32 -27.88 -29.33
CA ALA A 104 2.46 -26.43 -29.23
C ALA A 104 2.34 -25.75 -30.60
N GLY A 105 1.72 -24.58 -30.64
CA GLY A 105 1.72 -23.68 -31.81
C GLY A 105 0.53 -23.83 -32.76
N TYR A 106 -0.52 -24.56 -32.38
CA TYR A 106 -1.78 -24.50 -33.13
C TYR A 106 -2.40 -23.11 -33.05
N LEU A 107 -2.84 -22.62 -34.21
CA LEU A 107 -3.56 -21.35 -34.35
C LEU A 107 -4.94 -21.60 -34.96
N LEU A 108 -6.00 -21.41 -34.19
CA LEU A 108 -7.36 -21.40 -34.72
C LEU A 108 -7.74 -19.95 -35.07
N THR A 109 -8.19 -19.70 -36.29
CA THR A 109 -8.53 -18.35 -36.75
C THR A 109 -9.76 -18.34 -37.66
N GLY A 110 -10.42 -17.20 -37.80
CA GLY A 110 -11.61 -17.03 -38.66
C GLY A 110 -12.91 -17.01 -37.86
N GLY A 111 -13.75 -18.01 -38.06
CA GLY A 111 -15.13 -18.10 -37.58
C GLY A 111 -15.30 -18.27 -36.07
N THR A 112 -16.31 -19.03 -35.67
CA THR A 112 -16.66 -19.24 -34.25
C THR A 112 -16.52 -20.70 -33.88
N VAL A 113 -15.87 -20.97 -32.75
CA VAL A 113 -15.86 -22.27 -32.11
C VAL A 113 -16.83 -22.23 -30.94
N GLN A 114 -17.84 -23.10 -30.96
CA GLN A 114 -18.81 -23.22 -29.89
C GLN A 114 -18.54 -24.52 -29.10
N LEU A 115 -18.15 -24.39 -27.84
CA LEU A 115 -18.08 -25.51 -26.91
C LEU A 115 -19.48 -25.91 -26.48
N THR A 116 -19.85 -27.17 -26.73
CA THR A 116 -21.12 -27.77 -26.27
C THR A 116 -20.94 -28.58 -24.99
N GLY A 117 -19.72 -29.04 -24.72
CA GLY A 117 -19.32 -29.64 -23.46
C GLY A 117 -18.52 -28.67 -22.60
N THR A 118 -17.96 -29.17 -21.50
CA THR A 118 -17.25 -28.34 -20.51
C THR A 118 -15.73 -28.35 -20.68
N ALA A 119 -15.16 -29.27 -21.47
CA ALA A 119 -13.72 -29.53 -21.45
C ALA A 119 -12.95 -28.71 -22.49
N LEU A 120 -11.94 -27.97 -22.03
CA LEU A 120 -10.91 -27.31 -22.82
C LEU A 120 -9.54 -27.76 -22.33
N THR A 121 -8.95 -28.76 -22.98
CA THR A 121 -7.68 -29.36 -22.55
C THR A 121 -6.52 -28.79 -23.36
N VAL A 122 -5.61 -28.07 -22.74
CA VAL A 122 -4.46 -27.47 -23.42
C VAL A 122 -3.21 -27.99 -22.72
N ASN A 123 -2.71 -29.12 -23.21
CA ASN A 123 -1.51 -29.74 -22.68
C ASN A 123 -0.26 -28.98 -23.15
N GLN A 124 -0.30 -28.42 -24.36
CA GLN A 124 0.74 -27.59 -24.96
C GLN A 124 0.16 -26.26 -25.45
N ASP A 125 0.99 -25.22 -25.50
CA ASP A 125 0.57 -23.85 -25.79
C ASP A 125 -0.17 -23.73 -27.13
N ALA A 126 -1.28 -23.00 -27.13
CA ALA A 126 -2.13 -22.83 -28.30
C ALA A 126 -2.74 -21.44 -28.38
N THR A 127 -3.13 -21.03 -29.58
CA THR A 127 -3.81 -19.75 -29.83
C THR A 127 -5.17 -19.96 -30.50
N ILE A 128 -6.19 -19.29 -29.96
CA ILE A 128 -7.53 -19.22 -30.57
C ILE A 128 -7.84 -17.76 -30.87
N ASN A 129 -7.64 -17.36 -32.13
CA ASN A 129 -8.08 -16.08 -32.68
C ASN A 129 -9.53 -16.12 -33.18
N SER A 130 -10.10 -17.31 -33.40
CA SER A 130 -11.54 -17.48 -33.61
C SER A 130 -12.33 -17.06 -32.37
N ALA A 131 -13.60 -16.67 -32.53
CA ALA A 131 -14.46 -16.46 -31.37
C ALA A 131 -14.69 -17.80 -30.63
N LEU A 132 -14.44 -17.86 -29.33
CA LEU A 132 -14.67 -19.03 -28.49
C LEU A 132 -15.92 -18.79 -27.63
N THR A 133 -16.96 -19.60 -27.84
CA THR A 133 -18.24 -19.42 -27.15
C THR A 133 -18.71 -20.69 -26.44
N SER A 134 -19.49 -20.55 -25.37
CA SER A 134 -20.19 -21.66 -24.72
C SER A 134 -21.51 -21.21 -24.12
N ALA A 135 -22.53 -22.08 -24.18
CA ALA A 135 -23.80 -21.87 -23.50
C ALA A 135 -23.76 -22.26 -22.00
N GLY A 136 -22.64 -22.81 -21.53
CA GLY A 136 -22.45 -23.24 -20.15
C GLY A 136 -21.02 -23.06 -19.66
N SER A 137 -20.70 -23.70 -18.54
CA SER A 137 -19.38 -23.62 -17.91
C SER A 137 -18.29 -24.32 -18.72
N VAL A 138 -17.08 -23.76 -18.71
CA VAL A 138 -15.89 -24.32 -19.35
C VAL A 138 -14.77 -24.47 -18.34
N SER A 139 -14.06 -25.60 -18.41
CA SER A 139 -12.91 -25.93 -17.58
C SER A 139 -11.68 -26.10 -18.46
N LYS A 140 -10.73 -25.17 -18.31
CA LYS A 140 -9.41 -25.22 -18.89
C LYS A 140 -8.49 -26.10 -18.03
N THR A 141 -7.94 -27.16 -18.63
CA THR A 141 -6.95 -28.05 -18.01
C THR A 141 -5.68 -28.17 -18.86
N GLY A 142 -4.68 -28.88 -18.35
CA GLY A 142 -3.37 -29.04 -18.99
C GLY A 142 -2.42 -27.88 -18.70
N THR A 143 -1.12 -28.15 -18.84
CA THR A 143 -0.03 -27.23 -18.47
C THR A 143 0.24 -26.13 -19.49
N GLY A 144 -0.26 -26.29 -20.72
CA GLY A 144 -0.06 -25.31 -21.78
C GLY A 144 -0.86 -24.04 -21.55
N GLU A 145 -0.28 -22.93 -21.97
CA GLU A 145 -0.91 -21.62 -21.99
C GLU A 145 -1.86 -21.49 -23.18
N LEU A 146 -3.04 -20.93 -22.95
CA LEU A 146 -4.00 -20.63 -24.00
C LEU A 146 -4.07 -19.13 -24.25
N THR A 147 -3.61 -18.68 -25.41
CA THR A 147 -3.85 -17.31 -25.87
C THR A 147 -5.17 -17.24 -26.63
N ILE A 148 -6.06 -16.34 -26.22
CA ILE A 148 -7.32 -16.06 -26.89
C ILE A 148 -7.23 -14.68 -27.54
N GLY A 149 -7.14 -14.63 -28.86
CA GLY A 149 -7.19 -13.38 -29.64
C GLY A 149 -8.58 -13.02 -30.16
N GLY A 150 -9.53 -13.97 -30.10
CA GLY A 150 -10.94 -13.74 -30.46
C GLY A 150 -11.81 -13.31 -29.29
N ASN A 151 -13.12 -13.23 -29.50
CA ASN A 151 -14.10 -13.03 -28.43
C ASN A 151 -14.18 -14.26 -27.51
N LEU A 152 -14.02 -14.11 -26.19
CA LEU A 152 -14.32 -15.14 -25.19
C LEU A 152 -15.72 -14.93 -24.61
N GLY A 153 -16.71 -15.70 -25.10
CA GLY A 153 -18.12 -15.57 -24.71
C GLY A 153 -18.68 -16.80 -23.99
N LEU A 154 -18.75 -16.79 -22.66
CA LEU A 154 -19.20 -17.94 -21.87
C LEU A 154 -20.43 -17.60 -21.02
N ASN A 155 -21.53 -18.32 -21.23
CA ASN A 155 -22.75 -18.22 -20.41
C ASN A 155 -22.68 -19.17 -19.19
N GLY A 156 -21.57 -19.15 -18.47
CA GLY A 156 -21.30 -20.04 -17.35
C GLY A 156 -19.95 -19.76 -16.71
N ASN A 157 -19.53 -20.62 -15.78
CA ASN A 157 -18.28 -20.44 -15.06
C ASN A 157 -17.09 -20.74 -15.97
N LEU A 158 -16.01 -19.98 -15.81
CA LEU A 158 -14.70 -20.32 -16.34
C LEU A 158 -13.85 -20.90 -15.22
N THR A 159 -13.48 -22.17 -15.32
CA THR A 159 -12.55 -22.81 -14.40
C THR A 159 -11.19 -22.94 -15.05
N ILE A 160 -10.12 -22.48 -14.39
CA ILE A 160 -8.74 -22.58 -14.85
C ILE A 160 -7.97 -23.47 -13.86
N ALA A 161 -7.50 -24.62 -14.33
CA ALA A 161 -6.66 -25.49 -13.52
C ALA A 161 -5.20 -25.03 -13.58
N ASN A 162 -4.78 -24.32 -12.54
CA ASN A 162 -3.40 -23.92 -12.34
C ASN A 162 -2.54 -25.15 -12.03
N SER A 163 -1.28 -25.07 -12.43
CA SER A 163 -0.26 -26.02 -12.05
C SER A 163 1.05 -25.29 -11.75
N THR A 164 1.97 -25.97 -11.05
CA THR A 164 3.32 -25.46 -10.84
C THR A 164 4.07 -25.22 -12.16
N SER A 165 3.69 -25.90 -13.25
CA SER A 165 4.31 -25.83 -14.57
C SER A 165 3.65 -24.84 -15.55
N GLY A 166 2.56 -24.16 -15.16
CA GLY A 166 1.79 -23.26 -16.04
C GLY A 166 0.29 -23.57 -16.04
N GLY A 167 -0.39 -23.28 -17.15
CA GLY A 167 -1.79 -23.65 -17.40
C GLY A 167 -2.76 -22.48 -17.57
N GLY A 168 -2.24 -21.25 -17.65
CA GLY A 168 -3.04 -20.03 -17.72
C GLY A 168 -3.78 -19.79 -19.03
N ILE A 169 -4.62 -18.76 -19.02
CA ILE A 169 -5.30 -18.16 -20.18
C ILE A 169 -4.84 -16.71 -20.30
N ILE A 170 -4.43 -16.30 -21.50
CA ILE A 170 -4.15 -14.90 -21.85
C ILE A 170 -5.24 -14.41 -22.79
N LEU A 171 -5.96 -13.35 -22.43
CA LEU A 171 -6.72 -12.55 -23.39
C LEU A 171 -5.76 -11.65 -24.16
N GLY A 172 -5.46 -12.03 -25.40
CA GLY A 172 -4.53 -11.35 -26.29
C GLY A 172 -5.11 -10.10 -26.97
N PRO A 173 -4.30 -9.41 -27.78
CA PRO A 173 -4.66 -8.12 -28.39
C PRO A 173 -6.02 -8.13 -29.10
N GLY A 174 -6.90 -7.19 -28.74
CA GLY A 174 -8.23 -7.04 -29.34
C GLY A 174 -9.28 -8.06 -28.87
N ALA A 175 -8.92 -9.03 -28.02
CA ALA A 175 -9.86 -10.00 -27.49
C ALA A 175 -10.89 -9.35 -26.55
N ALA A 176 -12.16 -9.69 -26.77
CA ALA A 176 -13.28 -9.24 -25.93
C ALA A 176 -13.58 -10.25 -24.82
N TRP A 177 -13.87 -9.74 -23.61
CA TRP A 177 -14.30 -10.52 -22.45
C TRP A 177 -15.82 -10.50 -22.30
N ASN A 178 -16.45 -11.67 -22.40
CA ASN A 178 -17.91 -11.85 -22.27
C ASN A 178 -18.24 -13.12 -21.47
N VAL A 179 -17.66 -13.28 -20.28
CA VAL A 179 -17.96 -14.38 -19.36
C VAL A 179 -18.99 -13.91 -18.34
N THR A 180 -20.09 -14.66 -18.14
CA THR A 180 -21.17 -14.26 -17.22
C THR A 180 -21.13 -14.98 -15.87
N GLY A 181 -20.47 -16.14 -15.77
CA GLY A 181 -20.39 -16.92 -14.52
C GLY A 181 -19.17 -16.60 -13.66
N ASP A 182 -18.91 -17.42 -12.66
CA ASP A 182 -17.73 -17.28 -11.80
C ASP A 182 -16.43 -17.52 -12.57
N ILE A 183 -15.37 -16.82 -12.18
CA ILE A 183 -13.99 -17.20 -12.51
C ILE A 183 -13.47 -18.03 -11.33
N VAL A 184 -13.17 -19.29 -11.60
CA VAL A 184 -12.69 -20.25 -10.60
C VAL A 184 -11.28 -20.69 -10.97
N GLN A 185 -10.33 -20.57 -10.05
CA GLN A 185 -8.99 -21.14 -10.24
C GLN A 185 -8.76 -22.29 -9.27
N SER A 186 -8.16 -23.38 -9.76
CA SER A 186 -7.89 -24.57 -8.95
C SER A 186 -6.41 -24.93 -8.97
N GLY A 187 -5.94 -25.60 -7.92
CA GLY A 187 -4.54 -26.03 -7.83
C GLY A 187 -3.62 -24.97 -7.25
N SER A 188 -2.51 -25.43 -6.66
CA SER A 188 -1.49 -24.55 -6.08
C SER A 188 -0.42 -24.21 -7.11
N ILE A 189 0.06 -22.97 -7.07
CA ILE A 189 1.19 -22.52 -7.88
C ILE A 189 2.53 -22.78 -7.19
N GLY A 190 2.53 -23.01 -5.87
CA GLY A 190 3.71 -23.27 -5.05
C GLY A 190 4.21 -22.02 -4.31
N SER A 191 4.67 -22.18 -3.06
CA SER A 191 5.03 -21.06 -2.17
C SER A 191 6.27 -20.26 -2.61
N SER A 192 7.07 -20.78 -3.54
CA SER A 192 8.25 -20.10 -4.09
C SER A 192 7.92 -19.05 -5.15
N ASP A 193 6.69 -19.01 -5.68
CA ASP A 193 6.33 -18.17 -6.84
C ASP A 193 5.92 -16.73 -6.47
N ARG A 194 5.96 -16.39 -5.18
CA ARG A 194 5.72 -15.01 -4.73
C ARG A 194 6.73 -14.07 -5.39
N TYR A 195 6.21 -13.08 -6.11
CA TYR A 195 7.00 -12.11 -6.88
C TYR A 195 7.90 -12.73 -7.96
N GLN A 196 7.50 -13.86 -8.55
CA GLN A 196 8.28 -14.53 -9.60
C GLN A 196 7.66 -14.36 -11.00
N PRO A 197 8.48 -14.30 -12.06
CA PRO A 197 8.01 -14.32 -13.45
C PRO A 197 7.20 -15.56 -13.82
N SER A 198 7.34 -16.68 -13.09
CA SER A 198 6.55 -17.89 -13.28
C SER A 198 5.03 -17.68 -13.09
N LEU A 199 4.62 -16.58 -12.45
CA LEU A 199 3.22 -16.19 -12.34
C LEU A 199 2.59 -15.76 -13.67
N LEU A 200 3.39 -15.32 -14.65
CA LEU A 200 2.90 -14.75 -15.91
C LEU A 200 2.23 -15.78 -16.84
N THR A 201 2.38 -17.08 -16.54
CA THR A 201 1.84 -18.19 -17.35
C THR A 201 0.75 -18.97 -16.59
N LYS A 202 0.22 -18.42 -15.51
CA LYS A 202 -0.67 -19.11 -14.55
C LYS A 202 -1.93 -18.29 -14.30
N GLY A 203 -3.09 -18.94 -14.24
CA GLY A 203 -4.35 -18.23 -13.99
C GLY A 203 -4.86 -17.45 -15.21
N LEU A 204 -5.35 -16.23 -14.99
CA LEU A 204 -6.03 -15.43 -16.00
C LEU A 204 -5.30 -14.11 -16.21
N HIS A 205 -4.85 -13.86 -17.43
CA HIS A 205 -4.12 -12.67 -17.81
C HIS A 205 -4.86 -11.86 -18.87
N PHE A 206 -4.78 -10.55 -18.76
CA PHE A 206 -5.29 -9.60 -19.74
C PHE A 206 -4.11 -8.88 -20.40
N ALA A 207 -4.00 -9.04 -21.72
CA ALA A 207 -3.03 -8.39 -22.58
C ALA A 207 -3.70 -7.85 -23.86
N ASN A 208 -4.97 -7.45 -23.75
CA ASN A 208 -5.82 -7.17 -24.90
C ASN A 208 -5.70 -5.73 -25.43
N GLY A 209 -4.94 -4.86 -24.77
CA GLY A 209 -4.73 -3.48 -25.19
C GLY A 209 -5.98 -2.59 -25.07
N THR A 210 -6.92 -2.98 -24.21
CA THR A 210 -8.18 -2.25 -23.99
C THR A 210 -8.55 -2.19 -22.51
N THR A 211 -9.60 -1.45 -22.18
CA THR A 211 -10.23 -1.48 -20.85
C THR A 211 -11.28 -2.59 -20.80
N THR A 212 -11.14 -3.49 -19.82
CA THR A 212 -12.05 -4.62 -19.59
C THR A 212 -12.70 -4.51 -18.21
N HIS A 213 -14.02 -4.52 -18.16
CA HIS A 213 -14.78 -4.54 -16.91
C HIS A 213 -15.13 -5.98 -16.50
N ILE A 214 -14.82 -6.34 -15.26
CA ILE A 214 -15.06 -7.69 -14.72
C ILE A 214 -16.03 -7.59 -13.54
N TYR A 215 -17.22 -8.16 -13.72
CA TYR A 215 -18.26 -8.26 -12.67
C TYR A 215 -18.30 -9.64 -12.02
N ASN A 216 -17.51 -10.57 -12.53
CA ASN A 216 -17.51 -11.96 -12.13
C ASN A 216 -17.04 -12.14 -10.68
N LYS A 217 -17.67 -13.07 -9.96
CA LYS A 217 -17.08 -13.57 -8.72
C LYS A 217 -15.77 -14.28 -9.05
N TYR A 218 -14.70 -13.93 -8.36
CA TYR A 218 -13.37 -14.49 -8.57
C TYR A 218 -12.94 -15.26 -7.32
N ARG A 219 -12.61 -16.55 -7.46
CA ARG A 219 -12.35 -17.41 -6.29
C ARG A 219 -11.45 -18.61 -6.59
N GLY A 220 -10.83 -19.14 -5.54
CA GLY A 220 -10.25 -20.48 -5.58
C GLY A 220 -11.32 -21.59 -5.59
N SER A 221 -10.97 -22.78 -6.07
CA SER A 221 -11.84 -23.97 -6.01
C SER A 221 -11.92 -24.59 -4.61
N ASP A 222 -10.83 -24.47 -3.84
CA ASP A 222 -10.63 -25.12 -2.55
C ASP A 222 -9.54 -24.41 -1.74
N LEU A 223 -9.32 -24.83 -0.49
CA LEU A 223 -8.46 -24.15 0.46
C LEU A 223 -6.97 -24.02 0.06
N ASN A 224 -6.51 -24.70 -0.99
CA ASN A 224 -5.12 -24.70 -1.46
C ASN A 224 -4.97 -24.14 -2.88
N ALA A 225 -6.02 -23.56 -3.45
CA ALA A 225 -5.93 -22.90 -4.74
C ALA A 225 -5.16 -21.56 -4.61
N ASP A 226 -4.35 -21.22 -5.61
CA ASP A 226 -3.65 -19.93 -5.64
C ASP A 226 -4.12 -19.14 -6.87
N PRO A 227 -5.21 -18.34 -6.75
CA PRO A 227 -5.73 -17.58 -7.88
C PRO A 227 -4.76 -16.48 -8.33
N VAL A 228 -4.50 -16.39 -9.64
CA VAL A 228 -3.62 -15.40 -10.26
C VAL A 228 -4.40 -14.59 -11.30
N LEU A 229 -4.46 -13.27 -11.11
CA LEU A 229 -5.01 -12.31 -12.07
C LEU A 229 -3.89 -11.42 -12.59
N GLY A 230 -3.64 -11.43 -13.89
CA GLY A 230 -2.61 -10.60 -14.52
C GLY A 230 -3.14 -9.52 -15.44
N VAL A 231 -2.44 -8.38 -15.46
CA VAL A 231 -2.59 -7.35 -16.49
C VAL A 231 -1.19 -7.01 -17.00
N ASP A 232 -0.86 -7.49 -18.19
CA ASP A 232 0.55 -7.67 -18.60
C ASP A 232 0.87 -7.06 -19.97
N ALA A 233 0.13 -6.03 -20.37
CA ALA A 233 0.42 -5.28 -21.59
C ALA A 233 0.03 -3.80 -21.45
N ALA A 234 0.74 -2.96 -22.22
CA ALA A 234 0.48 -1.53 -22.27
C ALA A 234 -0.94 -1.25 -22.78
N ASN A 235 -1.52 -0.14 -22.33
CA ASN A 235 -2.90 0.25 -22.65
C ASN A 235 -3.97 -0.79 -22.26
N THR A 236 -3.61 -1.81 -21.48
CA THR A 236 -4.56 -2.77 -20.94
C THR A 236 -4.94 -2.33 -19.53
N THR A 237 -6.24 -2.18 -19.30
CA THR A 237 -6.79 -1.88 -17.98
C THR A 237 -7.86 -2.90 -17.63
N VAL A 238 -7.79 -3.49 -16.45
CA VAL A 238 -8.87 -4.27 -15.88
C VAL A 238 -9.53 -3.42 -14.80
N VAL A 239 -10.84 -3.18 -14.92
CA VAL A 239 -11.66 -2.58 -13.87
C VAL A 239 -12.48 -3.70 -13.24
N TYR A 240 -12.08 -4.11 -12.03
CA TYR A 240 -12.78 -5.13 -11.28
C TYR A 240 -13.90 -4.48 -10.47
N HIS A 241 -15.12 -5.02 -10.61
CA HIS A 241 -16.35 -4.65 -9.90
C HIS A 241 -16.91 -5.80 -9.04
N GLY A 242 -16.35 -7.00 -9.20
CA GLY A 242 -16.93 -8.23 -8.71
C GLY A 242 -16.71 -8.49 -7.21
N PHE A 243 -16.96 -9.75 -6.85
CA PHE A 243 -16.63 -10.28 -5.52
C PHE A 243 -15.43 -11.23 -5.58
N TRP A 244 -14.28 -10.79 -5.08
CA TRP A 244 -13.08 -11.61 -4.98
C TRP A 244 -13.03 -12.30 -3.62
N VAL A 245 -12.99 -13.62 -3.61
CA VAL A 245 -12.96 -14.45 -2.41
C VAL A 245 -11.67 -15.22 -2.34
N GLY A 246 -10.97 -15.10 -1.21
CA GLY A 246 -9.83 -15.96 -0.86
C GLY A 246 -10.23 -17.07 0.13
N ASP A 247 -11.39 -17.71 -0.04
CA ASP A 247 -11.97 -18.66 0.93
C ASP A 247 -11.21 -19.99 0.95
N GLY A 248 -10.12 -19.99 1.74
CA GLY A 248 -9.23 -21.12 1.88
C GLY A 248 -8.23 -21.05 3.01
N GLY A 249 -8.06 -22.09 3.84
CA GLY A 249 -7.05 -22.09 4.90
C GLY A 249 -5.67 -21.57 4.44
N ASN A 250 -5.20 -22.03 3.27
CA ASN A 250 -3.87 -21.72 2.73
C ASN A 250 -3.90 -20.97 1.38
N GLN A 251 -5.05 -20.54 0.87
CA GLN A 251 -5.13 -19.85 -0.43
C GLN A 251 -4.37 -18.53 -0.39
N GLU A 252 -3.55 -18.27 -1.41
CA GLU A 252 -2.88 -16.99 -1.64
C GLU A 252 -3.42 -16.36 -2.94
N SER A 253 -3.94 -15.13 -2.85
CA SER A 253 -4.40 -14.40 -4.03
C SER A 253 -3.26 -13.57 -4.62
N HIS A 254 -3.02 -13.74 -5.91
CA HIS A 254 -1.93 -13.11 -6.63
C HIS A 254 -2.45 -12.19 -7.74
N VAL A 255 -1.73 -11.09 -7.90
CA VAL A 255 -1.90 -10.15 -9.00
C VAL A 255 -0.55 -9.97 -9.70
N THR A 256 -0.52 -10.00 -11.04
CA THR A 256 0.65 -9.59 -11.82
C THR A 256 0.35 -8.31 -12.61
N LEU A 257 1.24 -7.33 -12.54
CA LEU A 257 1.11 -6.05 -13.22
C LEU A 257 2.42 -5.71 -13.91
N THR A 258 2.48 -6.03 -15.21
CA THR A 258 3.69 -5.87 -16.00
C THR A 258 3.41 -5.12 -17.29
N ASN A 259 4.47 -4.66 -17.96
CA ASN A 259 4.41 -3.99 -19.26
C ASN A 259 3.43 -2.79 -19.33
N GLY A 260 3.23 -2.07 -18.24
CA GLY A 260 2.31 -0.92 -18.14
C GLY A 260 0.85 -1.29 -17.95
N GLY A 261 0.53 -2.54 -17.59
CA GLY A 261 -0.82 -2.98 -17.25
C GLY A 261 -1.36 -2.31 -15.98
N ARG A 262 -2.67 -2.07 -15.96
CA ARG A 262 -3.36 -1.42 -14.83
C ARG A 262 -4.52 -2.27 -14.33
N LEU A 263 -4.54 -2.57 -13.04
CA LEU A 263 -5.70 -3.12 -12.33
C LEU A 263 -6.33 -2.04 -11.47
N VAL A 264 -7.61 -1.78 -11.70
CA VAL A 264 -8.44 -0.86 -10.93
C VAL A 264 -9.43 -1.70 -10.12
N ILE A 265 -9.40 -1.56 -8.80
CA ILE A 265 -10.44 -2.07 -7.90
C ILE A 265 -11.50 -0.98 -7.76
N ALA A 266 -12.65 -1.21 -8.39
CA ALA A 266 -13.75 -0.26 -8.41
C ALA A 266 -14.41 -0.07 -7.05
N ALA A 267 -15.11 1.05 -6.87
CA ALA A 267 -15.77 1.40 -5.62
C ALA A 267 -16.82 0.37 -5.14
N ASP A 268 -17.52 -0.26 -6.08
CA ASP A 268 -18.55 -1.27 -5.83
C ASP A 268 -18.00 -2.69 -5.59
N SER A 269 -16.69 -2.90 -5.80
CA SER A 269 -16.04 -4.18 -5.55
C SER A 269 -16.14 -4.64 -4.11
N THR A 270 -16.13 -5.96 -3.93
CA THR A 270 -15.98 -6.60 -2.63
C THR A 270 -14.76 -7.52 -2.68
N LEU A 271 -13.81 -7.32 -1.77
CA LEU A 271 -12.68 -8.22 -1.57
C LEU A 271 -12.82 -8.87 -0.20
N ASP A 272 -12.84 -10.20 -0.15
CA ASP A 272 -12.87 -10.98 1.10
C ASP A 272 -11.65 -11.89 1.21
N PHE A 273 -10.68 -11.37 1.95
CA PHE A 273 -9.45 -12.06 2.32
C PHE A 273 -9.38 -12.29 3.82
N ILE A 274 -10.51 -12.33 4.53
CA ILE A 274 -10.55 -12.67 5.95
C ILE A 274 -10.98 -14.12 6.08
N ASN A 275 -10.28 -14.89 6.93
CA ASN A 275 -10.69 -16.28 7.20
C ASN A 275 -11.69 -16.36 8.36
N ASP A 276 -12.29 -17.54 8.54
CA ASP A 276 -13.25 -17.77 9.64
C ASP A 276 -12.64 -17.60 11.05
N ALA A 277 -11.31 -17.65 11.15
CA ALA A 277 -10.55 -17.35 12.37
C ALA A 277 -10.13 -15.87 12.48
N TYR A 278 -10.67 -15.00 11.61
CA TYR A 278 -10.43 -13.56 11.52
C TYR A 278 -8.97 -13.15 11.31
N PHE A 279 -8.17 -14.01 10.68
CA PHE A 279 -6.87 -13.63 10.15
C PHE A 279 -7.02 -13.03 8.76
N THR A 280 -6.22 -11.99 8.51
CA THR A 280 -6.12 -11.35 7.21
C THR A 280 -5.18 -12.16 6.32
N ARG A 281 -5.71 -12.68 5.23
CA ARG A 281 -4.90 -13.18 4.11
C ARG A 281 -4.37 -12.02 3.31
N GLN A 282 -3.30 -12.31 2.59
CA GLN A 282 -2.52 -11.32 1.86
C GLN A 282 -2.87 -11.38 0.39
N MET A 283 -3.10 -10.22 -0.22
CA MET A 283 -2.99 -10.09 -1.66
C MET A 283 -1.53 -9.84 -2.01
N TRP A 284 -0.96 -10.66 -2.87
CA TRP A 284 0.41 -10.54 -3.34
C TRP A 284 0.43 -9.91 -4.73
N VAL A 285 1.09 -8.77 -4.87
CA VAL A 285 1.10 -8.01 -6.11
C VAL A 285 2.52 -7.99 -6.65
N TYR A 286 2.74 -8.67 -7.78
CA TYR A 286 4.02 -8.70 -8.49
C TYR A 286 4.00 -7.73 -9.66
N GLY A 287 5.05 -6.93 -9.80
CA GLY A 287 5.24 -6.10 -10.99
C GLY A 287 6.70 -5.93 -11.37
N ASP A 288 6.88 -5.27 -12.51
CA ASP A 288 8.17 -4.98 -13.15
C ASP A 288 8.59 -3.51 -13.01
N GLY A 289 7.84 -2.72 -12.24
CA GLY A 289 8.03 -1.28 -12.02
C GLY A 289 7.19 -0.39 -12.94
N THR A 290 6.50 -0.97 -13.92
CA THR A 290 5.65 -0.25 -14.87
C THR A 290 4.16 -0.42 -14.57
N GLY A 291 3.79 -1.49 -13.88
CA GLY A 291 2.41 -1.83 -13.55
C GLY A 291 1.77 -0.93 -12.48
N ILE A 292 0.44 -0.80 -12.56
CA ILE A 292 -0.36 0.05 -11.68
C ILE A 292 -1.46 -0.77 -11.00
N LEU A 293 -1.48 -0.75 -9.66
CA LEU A 293 -2.63 -1.14 -8.87
C LEU A 293 -3.31 0.13 -8.37
N GLU A 294 -4.61 0.25 -8.60
CA GLU A 294 -5.37 1.44 -8.20
C GLU A 294 -6.66 1.06 -7.51
N PHE A 295 -6.93 1.72 -6.40
CA PHE A 295 -8.20 1.60 -5.70
C PHE A 295 -9.00 2.88 -5.88
N GLU A 296 -10.19 2.75 -6.47
CA GLU A 296 -11.06 3.89 -6.74
C GLU A 296 -11.56 4.55 -5.45
N GLU A 297 -11.90 5.83 -5.58
CA GLU A 297 -12.60 6.56 -4.53
C GLU A 297 -13.91 5.86 -4.16
N GLY A 298 -14.17 5.71 -2.87
CA GLY A 298 -15.39 5.07 -2.36
C GLY A 298 -15.29 3.56 -2.15
N PHE A 299 -14.22 2.89 -2.61
CA PHE A 299 -14.00 1.49 -2.22
C PHE A 299 -13.85 1.34 -0.71
N VAL A 300 -14.48 0.29 -0.18
CA VAL A 300 -14.56 -0.02 1.26
C VAL A 300 -13.79 -1.29 1.55
N SER A 301 -12.61 -1.15 2.16
CA SER A 301 -11.75 -2.29 2.49
C SER A 301 -12.18 -3.05 3.74
N ASP A 302 -12.68 -2.35 4.77
CA ASP A 302 -13.15 -2.96 6.01
C ASP A 302 -14.67 -3.10 5.97
N ARG A 303 -15.16 -4.33 5.78
CA ARG A 303 -16.59 -4.66 5.85
C ARG A 303 -16.86 -5.64 6.99
N THR A 304 -15.96 -5.73 7.97
CA THR A 304 -16.05 -6.71 9.06
C THR A 304 -17.10 -6.39 10.11
N ASN A 305 -17.75 -5.22 9.99
CA ASN A 305 -18.70 -4.71 10.97
C ASN A 305 -18.14 -4.80 12.40
N GLY A 306 -16.94 -4.24 12.59
CA GLY A 306 -16.24 -4.24 13.88
C GLY A 306 -15.80 -5.65 14.31
N GLY A 307 -15.40 -6.51 13.36
CA GLY A 307 -14.93 -7.87 13.65
C GLY A 307 -16.06 -8.88 13.92
N THR A 308 -17.30 -8.58 13.53
CA THR A 308 -18.44 -9.50 13.67
C THR A 308 -18.70 -10.34 12.42
N THR A 309 -18.11 -9.97 11.28
CA THR A 309 -18.18 -10.72 10.03
C THR A 309 -16.78 -10.82 9.38
N PRO A 310 -16.39 -11.98 8.82
CA PRO A 310 -15.14 -12.11 8.07
C PRO A 310 -15.36 -11.61 6.64
N LEU A 311 -15.36 -10.29 6.45
CA LEU A 311 -15.56 -9.68 5.13
C LEU A 311 -14.68 -8.45 4.99
N GLY A 312 -13.64 -8.52 4.18
CA GLY A 312 -12.76 -7.38 3.91
C GLY A 312 -11.35 -7.77 3.52
N ILE A 313 -10.47 -6.77 3.43
CA ILE A 313 -9.05 -6.95 3.12
C ILE A 313 -8.19 -6.21 4.14
N GLY A 314 -7.33 -6.96 4.82
CA GLY A 314 -6.40 -6.37 5.79
C GLY A 314 -5.01 -6.11 5.24
N SER A 315 -4.45 -6.97 4.38
CA SER A 315 -3.05 -6.83 3.97
C SER A 315 -2.86 -6.95 2.47
N ILE A 316 -2.09 -6.03 1.90
CA ILE A 316 -1.66 -6.05 0.50
C ILE A 316 -0.16 -5.92 0.47
N ARG A 317 0.52 -6.88 -0.16
CA ARG A 317 1.97 -6.88 -0.31
C ARG A 317 2.36 -6.51 -1.73
N LEU A 318 3.21 -5.50 -1.84
CA LEU A 318 3.48 -4.79 -3.09
C LEU A 318 4.93 -5.03 -3.52
N GLY A 319 5.10 -5.69 -4.67
CA GLY A 319 6.39 -5.97 -5.29
C GLY A 319 6.59 -5.13 -6.56
N ASN A 320 7.44 -4.11 -6.52
CA ASN A 320 7.81 -3.28 -7.68
C ASN A 320 6.62 -2.82 -8.56
N VAL A 321 5.64 -2.15 -7.95
CA VAL A 321 4.45 -1.59 -8.62
C VAL A 321 4.19 -0.15 -8.19
N THR A 322 3.41 0.58 -8.99
CA THR A 322 2.78 1.83 -8.54
C THR A 322 1.43 1.51 -7.93
N PHE A 323 1.26 1.79 -6.65
CA PHE A 323 -0.02 1.69 -5.93
C PHE A 323 -0.65 3.08 -5.82
N ILE A 324 -1.87 3.24 -6.31
CA ILE A 324 -2.62 4.51 -6.33
C ILE A 324 -3.85 4.40 -5.43
N THR A 325 -4.04 5.39 -4.56
CA THR A 325 -5.17 5.42 -3.63
C THR A 325 -5.90 6.76 -3.62
N HIS A 326 -7.23 6.69 -3.54
CA HIS A 326 -8.15 7.83 -3.58
C HIS A 326 -9.10 7.90 -2.36
N HIS A 327 -8.97 6.99 -1.41
CA HIS A 327 -10.03 6.70 -0.43
C HIS A 327 -10.36 7.85 0.53
N THR A 328 -11.62 7.86 0.97
CA THR A 328 -12.12 8.65 2.10
C THR A 328 -12.68 7.76 3.22
N GLN A 329 -12.80 6.45 2.98
CA GLN A 329 -13.41 5.51 3.93
C GLN A 329 -12.36 4.69 4.68
N SER A 330 -11.71 3.76 3.99
CA SER A 330 -10.67 2.92 4.58
C SER A 330 -9.68 2.43 3.54
N LEU A 331 -8.40 2.62 3.83
CA LEU A 331 -7.32 1.84 3.22
C LEU A 331 -7.32 0.43 3.81
N PRO A 332 -6.83 -0.60 3.08
CA PRO A 332 -6.73 -1.99 3.53
C PRO A 332 -6.29 -2.16 4.99
N VAL A 333 -7.30 -2.38 5.81
CA VAL A 333 -7.26 -2.68 7.23
C VAL A 333 -8.58 -3.38 7.52
N ALA A 334 -8.59 -4.28 8.49
CA ALA A 334 -9.80 -4.99 8.89
C ALA A 334 -9.88 -5.09 10.41
N ALA A 335 -11.08 -4.95 10.98
CA ALA A 335 -11.27 -5.22 12.39
C ALA A 335 -11.28 -6.74 12.67
N ARG A 336 -10.51 -7.15 13.68
CA ARG A 336 -10.40 -8.51 14.20
C ARG A 336 -11.02 -8.58 15.60
N PRO A 337 -11.93 -9.52 15.88
CA PRO A 337 -12.51 -9.69 17.21
C PRO A 337 -11.45 -10.12 18.23
N ASN A 338 -11.63 -9.64 19.46
CA ASN A 338 -10.81 -9.87 20.64
C ASN A 338 -11.73 -10.25 21.81
N ALA A 339 -11.38 -11.35 22.50
CA ALA A 339 -12.16 -11.88 23.61
C ALA A 339 -12.27 -10.94 24.84
N LEU A 340 -11.36 -9.96 24.97
CA LEU A 340 -11.24 -9.11 26.17
C LEU A 340 -11.59 -7.63 25.96
N SER A 341 -11.58 -7.11 24.72
CA SER A 341 -11.69 -5.66 24.47
C SER A 341 -12.56 -5.24 23.28
N GLY A 342 -13.28 -6.16 22.63
CA GLY A 342 -14.07 -5.85 21.43
C GLY A 342 -13.32 -6.24 20.16
N SER A 343 -12.98 -5.30 19.28
CA SER A 343 -12.19 -5.59 18.07
C SER A 343 -11.01 -4.64 17.90
N GLY A 344 -9.93 -5.13 17.29
CA GLY A 344 -8.71 -4.39 16.99
C GLY A 344 -8.41 -4.37 15.49
N LEU A 345 -7.71 -3.34 15.01
CA LEU A 345 -7.34 -3.26 13.60
C LEU A 345 -6.23 -4.26 13.27
N ASN A 346 -6.33 -4.92 12.13
CA ASN A 346 -5.27 -5.74 11.55
C ASN A 346 -5.11 -5.34 10.08
N GLY A 347 -3.92 -4.88 9.71
CA GLY A 347 -3.62 -4.61 8.32
C GLY A 347 -2.20 -4.17 8.08
N HIS A 348 -1.67 -4.51 6.89
CA HIS A 348 -0.29 -4.27 6.53
C HIS A 348 -0.14 -3.84 5.06
N PHE A 349 0.72 -2.84 4.86
CA PHE A 349 1.22 -2.37 3.57
C PHE A 349 2.73 -2.61 3.49
N PRO A 350 3.17 -3.87 3.27
CA PRO A 350 4.56 -4.14 3.00
C PRO A 350 4.91 -3.83 1.54
N PHE A 351 5.92 -2.97 1.37
CA PHE A 351 6.62 -2.73 0.12
C PHE A 351 7.87 -3.61 0.08
N GLU A 352 7.86 -4.56 -0.84
CA GLU A 352 8.80 -5.68 -0.94
C GLU A 352 9.35 -5.78 -2.36
N SER A 353 10.34 -6.65 -2.57
CA SER A 353 11.00 -6.92 -3.86
C SER A 353 11.65 -5.70 -4.52
N ALA A 354 12.95 -5.79 -4.77
CA ALA A 354 13.69 -4.69 -5.40
C ALA A 354 13.53 -4.70 -6.93
N PRO A 355 13.52 -3.53 -7.60
CA PRO A 355 13.43 -2.17 -7.05
C PRO A 355 12.10 -1.95 -6.34
N GLY A 356 12.08 -1.16 -5.27
CA GLY A 356 10.82 -0.95 -4.55
C GLY A 356 9.84 -0.05 -5.29
N GLY A 357 8.56 -0.22 -4.95
CA GLY A 357 7.44 0.42 -5.63
C GLY A 357 7.22 1.90 -5.28
N ARG A 358 6.10 2.41 -5.75
CA ARG A 358 5.62 3.78 -5.49
C ARG A 358 4.23 3.73 -4.88
N TRP A 359 3.98 4.53 -3.85
CA TRP A 359 2.62 4.81 -3.37
C TRP A 359 2.23 6.24 -3.76
N LYS A 360 1.14 6.41 -4.50
CA LYS A 360 0.57 7.71 -4.86
C LYS A 360 -0.73 7.94 -4.11
N VAL A 361 -0.79 9.02 -3.33
CA VAL A 361 -1.99 9.50 -2.64
C VAL A 361 -2.57 10.67 -3.43
N MET A 362 -3.73 10.45 -4.06
CA MET A 362 -4.20 11.32 -5.14
C MET A 362 -5.23 12.37 -4.70
N THR A 363 -6.51 12.01 -4.62
CA THR A 363 -7.62 12.98 -4.61
C THR A 363 -8.02 13.47 -3.22
N ASN A 364 -7.87 12.63 -2.20
CA ASN A 364 -8.34 12.89 -0.86
C ASN A 364 -7.25 12.68 0.18
N ASP A 365 -7.33 13.47 1.24
CA ASP A 365 -6.53 13.25 2.45
C ASP A 365 -6.87 11.88 3.03
N GLN A 366 -5.84 11.09 3.31
CA GLN A 366 -5.96 9.69 3.70
C GLN A 366 -5.23 9.44 5.02
N ASP A 367 -5.83 8.61 5.87
CA ASP A 367 -5.21 8.15 7.11
C ASP A 367 -5.10 6.62 7.09
N TYR A 368 -3.86 6.13 7.19
CA TYR A 368 -3.56 4.70 7.28
C TYR A 368 -3.16 4.30 8.69
N LYS A 369 -3.89 3.34 9.25
CA LYS A 369 -3.78 2.88 10.63
C LYS A 369 -3.11 1.52 10.79
N GLY A 370 -2.87 0.82 9.68
CA GLY A 370 -2.17 -0.46 9.67
C GLY A 370 -0.65 -0.29 9.64
N GLY A 371 0.06 -1.42 9.71
CA GLY A 371 1.51 -1.45 9.60
C GLY A 371 1.97 -1.00 8.21
N PHE A 372 2.86 -0.02 8.15
CA PHE A 372 3.47 0.44 6.90
C PHE A 372 4.92 -0.03 6.87
N TRP A 373 5.20 -1.09 6.13
CA TRP A 373 6.48 -1.81 6.23
C TRP A 373 7.29 -1.68 4.95
N ILE A 374 8.55 -1.34 5.09
CA ILE A 374 9.40 -0.97 3.97
C ILE A 374 10.60 -1.91 3.97
N TYR A 375 10.62 -2.86 3.03
CA TYR A 375 11.72 -3.83 2.90
C TYR A 375 12.74 -3.43 1.84
N VAL A 376 12.38 -2.48 0.98
CA VAL A 376 13.15 -2.00 -0.17
C VAL A 376 12.95 -0.50 -0.34
N ASN A 377 13.86 0.17 -1.05
CA ASN A 377 13.75 1.61 -1.33
C ASN A 377 12.45 1.92 -2.07
N MET A 378 11.69 2.92 -1.63
CA MET A 378 10.39 3.24 -2.22
C MET A 378 10.15 4.74 -2.34
N THR A 379 9.13 5.12 -3.13
CA THR A 379 8.66 6.50 -3.22
C THR A 379 7.23 6.65 -2.71
N ILE A 380 6.97 7.67 -1.90
CA ILE A 380 5.64 8.15 -1.51
C ILE A 380 5.43 9.49 -2.22
N GLU A 381 4.41 9.57 -3.07
CA GLU A 381 4.04 10.78 -3.80
C GLU A 381 2.67 11.25 -3.32
N THR A 382 2.62 12.43 -2.70
CA THR A 382 1.40 12.96 -2.11
C THR A 382 0.88 14.15 -2.93
N ILE A 383 -0.20 13.94 -3.65
CA ILE A 383 -1.00 15.02 -4.27
C ILE A 383 -2.03 15.56 -3.27
N ALA A 384 -2.57 14.67 -2.42
CA ALA A 384 -3.32 15.00 -1.21
C ALA A 384 -2.57 14.49 0.04
N ASN A 385 -2.96 14.93 1.24
CA ASN A 385 -2.21 14.61 2.45
C ASN A 385 -2.30 13.12 2.77
N ALA A 386 -1.17 12.51 3.09
CA ALA A 386 -1.08 11.15 3.59
C ALA A 386 -0.76 11.20 5.08
N THR A 387 -1.58 10.59 5.91
CA THR A 387 -1.31 10.42 7.35
C THR A 387 -1.09 8.95 7.63
N HIS A 388 -0.03 8.64 8.36
CA HIS A 388 0.12 7.35 9.01
C HIS A 388 -0.05 7.56 10.51
N SER A 389 -1.12 7.00 11.07
CA SER A 389 -1.46 7.07 12.50
C SER A 389 -1.41 5.71 13.20
N GLY A 390 -0.91 4.68 12.51
CA GLY A 390 -0.86 3.32 13.02
C GLY A 390 0.11 3.17 14.20
N VAL A 391 -0.30 2.39 15.19
CA VAL A 391 0.49 2.08 16.39
C VAL A 391 0.53 0.57 16.63
N THR A 392 1.58 0.08 17.27
CA THR A 392 1.67 -1.33 17.66
C THR A 392 0.62 -1.60 18.73
N SER A 393 -0.27 -2.55 18.47
CA SER A 393 -1.22 -3.05 19.45
C SER A 393 -0.89 -4.48 19.82
N VAL A 394 -0.60 -4.69 21.11
CA VAL A 394 -0.33 -6.01 21.67
C VAL A 394 -1.60 -6.54 22.33
N TRP A 395 -1.99 -7.75 21.95
CA TRP A 395 -3.08 -8.53 22.54
C TRP A 395 -2.53 -9.85 23.08
N SER A 396 -3.31 -10.56 23.90
CA SER A 396 -2.89 -11.79 24.59
C SER A 396 -2.36 -12.90 23.68
N ASP A 397 -2.80 -12.93 22.42
CA ASP A 397 -2.52 -13.97 21.41
C ASP A 397 -2.00 -13.40 20.07
N TYR A 398 -1.93 -12.09 19.92
CA TYR A 398 -1.54 -11.45 18.67
C TYR A 398 -0.92 -10.07 18.90
N THR A 399 0.04 -9.68 18.09
CA THR A 399 0.57 -8.31 18.05
C THR A 399 0.37 -7.79 16.64
N ASN A 400 -0.33 -6.68 16.46
CA ASN A 400 -0.36 -5.95 15.20
C ASN A 400 0.73 -4.87 15.24
N PRO A 401 1.81 -4.98 14.46
CA PRO A 401 2.84 -3.95 14.34
C PRO A 401 2.37 -2.83 13.40
N GLY A 402 1.55 -1.92 13.92
CA GLY A 402 0.91 -0.83 13.17
C GLY A 402 1.81 0.33 12.76
N GLY A 403 3.09 0.36 13.17
CA GLY A 403 3.98 1.49 12.92
C GLY A 403 4.47 1.65 11.46
N PHE A 404 5.02 2.82 11.18
CA PHE A 404 5.80 3.16 9.98
C PHE A 404 7.24 2.67 10.15
N MET A 405 7.62 1.61 9.43
CA MET A 405 8.85 0.88 9.75
C MET A 405 9.68 0.51 8.53
N THR A 406 10.98 0.80 8.59
CA THR A 406 11.96 0.11 7.72
C THR A 406 12.26 -1.28 8.29
N ARG A 407 12.28 -2.28 7.41
CA ARG A 407 12.48 -3.70 7.74
C ARG A 407 13.80 -4.26 7.21
N ALA A 408 14.63 -3.43 6.58
CA ALA A 408 16.03 -3.69 6.27
C ALA A 408 16.89 -2.45 6.55
N THR A 409 18.21 -2.63 6.62
CA THR A 409 19.17 -1.52 6.76
C THR A 409 19.42 -0.84 5.40
N GLY A 410 19.86 0.42 5.42
CA GLY A 410 20.25 1.13 4.20
C GLY A 410 19.08 1.53 3.30
N LEU A 411 17.85 1.55 3.82
CA LEU A 411 16.66 1.85 3.02
C LEU A 411 16.41 3.35 2.89
N THR A 412 16.00 3.76 1.69
CA THR A 412 15.57 5.13 1.40
C THR A 412 14.07 5.19 1.11
N VAL A 413 13.36 6.02 1.87
CA VAL A 413 11.98 6.43 1.58
C VAL A 413 12.04 7.81 0.95
N THR A 414 11.65 7.91 -0.32
CA THR A 414 11.61 9.19 -1.03
C THR A 414 10.22 9.79 -0.93
N LYS A 415 10.12 11.03 -0.46
CA LYS A 415 8.89 11.81 -0.44
C LYS A 415 8.89 12.83 -1.58
N GLU A 416 7.89 12.71 -2.46
CA GLU A 416 7.60 13.61 -3.57
C GLU A 416 6.16 14.13 -3.48
N GLY A 417 5.78 15.02 -4.41
CA GLY A 417 4.46 15.63 -4.45
C GLY A 417 4.27 16.79 -3.46
N PRO A 418 3.36 17.73 -3.76
CA PRO A 418 3.24 18.99 -3.03
C PRO A 418 2.59 18.87 -1.64
N ALA A 419 1.78 17.84 -1.39
CA ALA A 419 1.05 17.68 -0.13
C ALA A 419 1.93 17.10 1.00
N ALA A 420 1.35 17.01 2.20
CA ALA A 420 2.06 16.53 3.37
C ALA A 420 2.04 15.00 3.51
N LEU A 421 3.12 14.46 4.07
CA LEU A 421 3.14 13.15 4.73
C LEU A 421 3.22 13.39 6.25
N ASN A 422 2.18 13.01 6.99
CA ASN A 422 2.09 13.15 8.44
C ASN A 422 2.41 11.80 9.10
N LEU A 423 3.41 11.79 9.97
CA LEU A 423 3.81 10.62 10.74
C LEU A 423 3.33 10.81 12.19
N ASP A 424 2.07 10.46 12.41
CA ASP A 424 1.31 10.64 13.67
C ASP A 424 1.38 9.39 14.54
N GLY A 425 1.61 8.23 13.92
CA GLY A 425 1.69 6.93 14.55
C GLY A 425 3.08 6.61 15.09
N GLU A 426 3.28 5.34 15.42
CA GLU A 426 4.61 4.85 15.77
C GLU A 426 5.53 4.81 14.55
N GLN A 427 6.80 5.16 14.75
CA GLN A 427 7.82 5.07 13.72
C GLN A 427 8.97 4.19 14.22
N SER A 428 9.68 3.50 13.32
CA SER A 428 10.91 2.78 13.66
C SER A 428 11.82 2.62 12.44
N TYR A 429 13.09 2.98 12.60
CA TYR A 429 14.08 2.90 11.54
C TYR A 429 15.23 1.96 11.93
N LEU A 430 15.75 1.21 10.95
CA LEU A 430 16.96 0.41 11.09
C LEU A 430 18.17 1.21 10.60
N ALA A 431 19.38 0.73 10.92
CA ALA A 431 20.63 1.41 10.60
C ALA A 431 20.71 1.89 9.14
N ASN A 432 21.24 3.10 8.93
CA ASN A 432 21.42 3.74 7.62
C ASN A 432 20.11 4.01 6.86
N SER A 433 18.98 4.17 7.56
CA SER A 433 17.72 4.53 6.90
C SER A 433 17.70 6.01 6.53
N THR A 434 17.12 6.35 5.39
CA THR A 434 16.98 7.74 4.92
C THR A 434 15.53 8.08 4.61
N MET A 435 15.03 9.18 5.17
CA MET A 435 13.83 9.87 4.67
C MET A 435 14.30 11.02 3.78
N TRP A 436 14.11 10.89 2.47
CA TRP A 436 14.54 11.89 1.48
C TRP A 436 13.35 12.70 0.98
N ILE A 437 13.27 13.96 1.38
CA ILE A 437 12.15 14.86 1.12
C ILE A 437 12.52 15.81 0.00
N LYS A 438 11.99 15.57 -1.19
CA LYS A 438 12.27 16.38 -2.40
C LYS A 438 11.23 17.46 -2.64
N ALA A 439 9.99 17.23 -2.20
CA ALA A 439 8.88 18.17 -2.32
C ALA A 439 7.82 17.97 -1.23
N GLY A 440 7.08 19.04 -0.96
CA GLY A 440 6.06 19.07 0.08
C GLY A 440 6.67 18.91 1.48
N THR A 441 5.85 18.51 2.44
CA THR A 441 6.26 18.44 3.85
C THR A 441 6.21 17.01 4.37
N VAL A 442 7.19 16.62 5.18
CA VAL A 442 7.04 15.50 6.13
C VAL A 442 6.91 16.07 7.53
N ASN A 443 5.80 15.78 8.20
CA ASN A 443 5.58 16.14 9.60
C ASN A 443 5.94 14.95 10.49
N PHE A 444 7.05 15.06 11.23
CA PHE A 444 7.41 14.12 12.28
C PHE A 444 6.67 14.51 13.56
N ASN A 445 5.44 14.01 13.72
CA ASN A 445 4.58 14.32 14.87
C ASN A 445 4.87 13.41 16.08
N THR A 446 5.58 12.30 15.86
CA THR A 446 6.15 11.43 16.89
C THR A 446 7.67 11.31 16.75
N ASP A 447 8.34 10.85 17.81
CA ASP A 447 9.80 10.66 17.83
C ASP A 447 10.19 9.56 16.82
N PRO A 448 11.06 9.85 15.82
CA PRO A 448 11.53 8.85 14.86
C PRO A 448 12.32 7.71 15.52
N THR A 449 12.87 7.91 16.72
CA THR A 449 13.46 6.84 17.52
C THR A 449 12.43 6.23 18.43
N ASN A 450 12.26 4.92 18.31
CA ASN A 450 11.29 4.23 19.13
C ASN A 450 11.90 3.61 20.39
N PRO A 451 11.47 3.99 21.60
CA PRO A 451 11.80 3.29 22.84
C PRO A 451 10.93 2.05 23.13
N THR A 452 9.86 1.77 22.38
CA THR A 452 8.87 0.70 22.68
C THR A 452 8.28 -0.08 21.47
N ALA A 453 8.69 0.16 20.22
CA ALA A 453 8.14 -0.58 19.06
C ALA A 453 8.50 -2.06 19.12
N TYR A 454 7.49 -2.90 18.93
CA TYR A 454 7.70 -4.29 18.57
C TYR A 454 8.30 -4.36 17.16
N ASN A 455 9.57 -4.76 17.07
CA ASN A 455 10.22 -5.01 15.79
C ASN A 455 10.85 -6.43 15.78
N PRO A 456 10.24 -7.40 15.07
CA PRO A 456 10.79 -8.76 14.96
C PRO A 456 12.17 -8.85 14.28
N SER A 457 12.63 -7.81 13.56
CA SER A 457 13.92 -7.79 12.84
C SER A 457 15.06 -7.04 13.56
N GLY A 458 14.83 -6.50 14.77
CA GLY A 458 15.84 -5.78 15.59
C GLY A 458 15.28 -4.52 16.25
N THR A 459 15.86 -4.06 17.36
CA THR A 459 15.40 -2.84 18.05
C THR A 459 15.75 -1.59 17.25
N GLY A 460 14.76 -0.75 16.97
CA GLY A 460 14.97 0.58 16.37
C GLY A 460 15.89 1.45 17.23
N GLY A 461 16.46 2.48 16.62
CA GLY A 461 17.37 3.41 17.28
C GLY A 461 17.48 4.72 16.52
N GLN A 462 18.37 5.60 16.96
CA GLN A 462 18.71 6.86 16.29
C GLN A 462 19.50 6.59 15.01
N TYR A 463 18.78 6.08 14.00
CA TYR A 463 19.31 5.57 12.73
C TYR A 463 18.76 6.29 11.49
N LEU A 464 17.84 7.25 11.69
CA LEU A 464 17.22 7.96 10.59
C LEU A 464 18.10 9.14 10.15
N THR A 465 18.53 9.14 8.90
CA THR A 465 18.97 10.34 8.21
C THR A 465 17.76 11.03 7.59
N VAL A 466 17.55 12.31 7.90
CA VAL A 466 16.55 13.15 7.24
C VAL A 466 17.28 14.02 6.23
N GLN A 467 17.04 13.77 4.95
CA GLN A 467 17.58 14.56 3.84
C GLN A 467 16.47 15.41 3.24
N VAL A 468 16.71 16.71 3.07
CA VAL A 468 15.74 17.67 2.53
C VAL A 468 16.36 18.45 1.39
N ASP A 469 15.71 18.41 0.23
CA ASP A 469 16.19 19.02 -1.01
C ASP A 469 15.12 19.94 -1.61
N ASP A 470 15.52 20.81 -2.55
CA ASP A 470 14.65 21.58 -3.44
C ASP A 470 13.52 22.34 -2.73
N THR A 471 12.29 21.83 -2.78
CA THR A 471 11.10 22.45 -2.16
C THR A 471 10.58 21.63 -0.97
N GLY A 472 11.35 20.63 -0.56
CA GLY A 472 11.05 19.76 0.56
C GLY A 472 11.13 20.49 1.90
N THR A 473 10.29 20.07 2.83
CA THR A 473 10.33 20.51 4.22
C THR A 473 10.26 19.32 5.18
N ALA A 474 11.22 19.21 6.09
CA ALA A 474 11.09 18.36 7.28
C ALA A 474 10.57 19.22 8.44
N ASN A 475 9.44 18.86 9.03
CA ASN A 475 8.89 19.57 10.18
C ASN A 475 8.91 18.65 11.41
N PHE A 476 9.80 18.93 12.35
CA PHE A 476 9.97 18.18 13.60
C PHE A 476 8.98 18.68 14.66
N ALA A 477 7.73 18.27 14.53
CA ALA A 477 6.62 18.77 15.34
C ALA A 477 6.47 18.05 16.69
N ALA A 478 7.03 16.85 16.84
CA ALA A 478 7.07 16.11 18.10
C ALA A 478 7.78 16.91 19.21
N PRO A 479 7.37 16.80 20.49
CA PRO A 479 8.11 17.37 21.62
C PRO A 479 9.58 16.89 21.67
N LEU A 480 9.83 15.63 21.32
CA LEU A 480 11.17 15.12 21.12
C LEU A 480 11.23 14.43 19.76
N ALA A 481 12.19 14.83 18.92
CA ALA A 481 12.51 14.16 17.68
C ALA A 481 14.00 13.83 17.67
N ARG A 482 14.34 12.55 17.71
CA ARG A 482 15.74 12.10 17.59
C ARG A 482 15.96 11.51 16.21
N VAL A 483 17.03 11.94 15.55
CA VAL A 483 17.44 11.47 14.23
C VAL A 483 18.95 11.30 14.21
N GLU A 484 19.48 10.43 13.36
CA GLU A 484 20.92 10.24 13.24
C GLU A 484 21.56 11.48 12.61
N ASN A 485 21.09 11.86 11.42
CA ASN A 485 21.62 13.01 10.69
C ASN A 485 20.48 13.88 10.16
N ILE A 486 20.73 15.19 10.08
CA ILE A 486 19.95 16.13 9.29
C ILE A 486 20.85 16.67 8.18
N ILE A 487 20.44 16.46 6.93
CA ILE A 487 21.09 16.98 5.74
C ILE A 487 20.09 17.89 5.02
N VAL A 488 20.39 19.18 4.94
CA VAL A 488 19.56 20.14 4.21
C VAL A 488 20.34 20.67 3.03
N ASN A 489 19.93 20.27 1.83
CA ASN A 489 20.51 20.73 0.58
C ASN A 489 19.85 22.04 0.11
N SER A 490 20.34 22.58 -1.01
CA SER A 490 19.87 23.85 -1.54
C SER A 490 18.34 23.86 -1.70
N GLY A 491 17.69 24.91 -1.20
CA GLY A 491 16.24 25.08 -1.24
C GLY A 491 15.46 24.38 -0.11
N GLY A 492 15.98 23.26 0.39
CA GLY A 492 15.34 22.48 1.45
C GLY A 492 15.26 23.23 2.78
N VAL A 493 14.27 22.87 3.59
CA VAL A 493 14.08 23.42 4.94
C VAL A 493 13.84 22.31 5.96
N ALA A 494 14.67 22.26 7.00
CA ALA A 494 14.35 21.53 8.22
C ALA A 494 13.83 22.53 9.25
N ARG A 495 12.72 22.22 9.93
CA ARG A 495 12.06 23.12 10.86
C ARG A 495 11.86 22.47 12.23
N VAL A 496 12.26 23.19 13.27
CA VAL A 496 11.87 22.96 14.66
C VAL A 496 10.89 24.08 15.04
N PRO A 497 9.57 23.85 14.97
CA PRO A 497 8.57 24.88 15.25
C PRO A 497 8.55 25.26 16.73
N ALA A 498 7.94 26.41 17.07
CA ALA A 498 7.71 26.83 18.45
C ALA A 498 6.67 25.95 19.17
N GLY A 499 6.68 25.88 20.51
CA GLY A 499 5.68 25.14 21.30
C GLY A 499 6.24 24.55 22.59
N THR A 500 5.45 23.72 23.28
CA THR A 500 5.66 23.31 24.68
C THR A 500 6.76 22.27 24.92
N GLN A 501 7.96 22.57 24.38
CA GLN A 501 9.25 21.89 24.48
C GLN A 501 9.52 20.88 23.36
N LYS A 502 9.66 21.40 22.14
CA LYS A 502 10.15 20.71 20.93
C LYS A 502 11.68 20.76 20.91
N VAL A 503 12.30 19.59 21.03
CA VAL A 503 13.75 19.36 20.97
C VAL A 503 14.03 18.41 19.84
N THR A 504 14.93 18.80 18.94
CA THR A 504 15.50 17.88 17.95
C THR A 504 16.92 17.54 18.35
N VAL A 505 17.24 16.24 18.39
CA VAL A 505 18.59 15.75 18.69
C VAL A 505 19.15 15.05 17.47
N THR A 506 20.34 15.45 17.04
CA THR A 506 21.04 14.82 15.91
C THR A 506 22.50 14.55 16.23
N LYS A 507 23.07 13.51 15.63
CA LYS A 507 24.51 13.20 15.69
C LYS A 507 25.31 13.91 14.60
N GLY A 508 24.64 14.37 13.55
CA GLY A 508 25.27 15.04 12.42
C GLY A 508 24.34 16.08 11.79
N LEU A 509 24.87 17.27 11.55
CA LEU A 509 24.17 18.35 10.85
C LEU A 509 25.00 18.77 9.63
N THR A 510 24.37 18.75 8.46
CA THR A 510 24.97 19.24 7.20
C THR A 510 24.00 20.20 6.53
N LEU A 511 24.44 21.43 6.25
CA LEU A 511 23.67 22.46 5.54
C LEU A 511 24.46 22.89 4.30
N ASN A 512 23.88 22.68 3.11
CA ASN A 512 24.54 22.94 1.83
C ASN A 512 23.83 24.04 1.04
N GLY A 513 24.60 24.90 0.36
CA GLY A 513 24.05 25.93 -0.52
C GLY A 513 23.06 26.84 0.20
N THR A 514 21.82 26.90 -0.31
CA THR A 514 20.74 27.71 0.28
C THR A 514 19.88 26.97 1.31
N GLY A 515 20.26 25.76 1.73
CA GLY A 515 19.52 24.98 2.74
C GLY A 515 19.39 25.69 4.09
N ARG A 516 18.27 25.47 4.78
CA ARG A 516 17.95 26.15 6.04
C ARG A 516 17.51 25.19 7.14
N LEU A 517 18.03 25.41 8.34
CA LEU A 517 17.48 24.87 9.58
C LEU A 517 16.78 26.01 10.34
N ASP A 518 15.45 25.99 10.36
CA ASP A 518 14.59 26.98 11.04
C ASP A 518 14.29 26.52 12.47
N ILE A 519 14.96 27.11 13.47
CA ILE A 519 14.80 26.77 14.89
C ILE A 519 13.95 27.82 15.58
N ASN A 520 12.86 27.38 16.22
CA ASN A 520 11.94 28.25 16.96
C ASN A 520 11.63 27.71 18.37
N SER A 521 12.41 26.72 18.82
CA SER A 521 12.32 26.07 20.14
C SER A 521 13.73 25.67 20.59
N GLY A 522 14.02 24.38 20.77
CA GLY A 522 15.33 23.86 21.18
C GLY A 522 15.90 22.85 20.18
N PHE A 523 17.23 22.83 20.06
CA PHE A 523 17.96 21.89 19.21
C PHE A 523 19.23 21.43 19.92
N VAL A 524 19.61 20.16 19.74
CA VAL A 524 20.82 19.57 20.29
C VAL A 524 21.60 18.89 19.17
N LEU A 525 22.87 19.25 19.03
CA LEU A 525 23.85 18.51 18.24
C LEU A 525 24.75 17.73 19.20
N ASP A 526 24.54 16.41 19.26
CA ASP A 526 25.31 15.46 20.06
C ASP A 526 26.46 14.92 19.19
N TYR A 527 27.64 15.53 19.33
CA TYR A 527 28.76 15.28 18.43
C TYR A 527 29.75 14.28 19.04
N SER A 528 30.63 13.75 18.19
CA SER A 528 31.80 13.00 18.64
C SER A 528 33.07 13.61 18.04
N GLY A 529 34.19 13.49 18.76
CA GLY A 529 35.46 14.07 18.33
C GLY A 529 35.56 15.57 18.62
N ALA A 530 36.04 16.35 17.65
CA ALA A 530 36.24 17.78 17.81
C ALA A 530 34.91 18.54 17.85
N SER A 531 34.80 19.52 18.74
CA SER A 531 33.61 20.38 18.83
C SER A 531 33.37 21.11 17.50
N PRO A 532 32.15 21.03 16.94
CA PRO A 532 31.76 21.76 15.74
C PRO A 532 31.24 23.18 16.04
N ILE A 533 31.46 23.73 17.24
CA ILE A 533 30.85 25.01 17.67
C ILE A 533 31.19 26.20 16.77
N ALA A 534 32.40 26.26 16.21
CA ALA A 534 32.78 27.29 15.24
C ALA A 534 31.99 27.16 13.91
N THR A 535 31.73 25.93 13.47
CA THR A 535 30.87 25.67 12.31
C THR A 535 29.44 26.09 12.60
N ILE A 536 28.92 25.81 13.80
CA ILE A 536 27.59 26.25 14.23
C ILE A 536 27.49 27.78 14.26
N GLN A 537 28.49 28.48 14.79
CA GLN A 537 28.55 29.94 14.76
C GLN A 537 28.49 30.49 13.32
N ALA A 538 29.28 29.93 12.40
CA ALA A 538 29.25 30.37 11.00
C ALA A 538 27.89 30.16 10.33
N GLN A 539 27.21 29.05 10.64
CA GLN A 539 25.87 28.76 10.13
C GLN A 539 24.80 29.69 10.74
N LEU A 540 24.93 30.04 12.03
CA LEU A 540 24.08 31.02 12.71
C LEU A 540 24.30 32.43 12.16
N LEU A 541 25.55 32.87 11.97
CA LEU A 541 25.86 34.17 11.37
C LEU A 541 25.26 34.30 9.96
N SER A 542 25.40 33.25 9.15
CA SER A 542 24.80 33.19 7.82
C SER A 542 23.27 33.29 7.88
N GLY A 543 22.61 32.55 8.78
CA GLY A 543 21.15 32.57 8.88
C GLY A 543 20.58 33.83 9.53
N TYR A 544 21.33 34.40 10.49
CA TYR A 544 21.05 35.66 11.16
C TYR A 544 20.91 36.82 10.19
N SER A 545 21.78 36.89 9.16
CA SER A 545 21.66 37.85 8.04
C SER A 545 21.45 39.28 8.53
N SER A 546 22.33 39.74 9.42
CA SER A 546 22.26 41.07 10.06
C SER A 546 20.94 41.37 10.78
N GLY A 547 20.31 40.35 11.38
CA GLY A 547 19.06 40.46 12.13
C GLY A 547 17.80 40.23 11.30
N ALA A 548 17.92 40.02 9.99
CA ALA A 548 16.77 39.71 9.14
C ALA A 548 16.28 38.26 9.28
N TRP A 549 17.12 37.35 9.82
CA TRP A 549 16.79 35.94 10.07
C TRP A 549 16.25 35.18 8.86
N ASN A 550 16.71 35.54 7.66
CA ASN A 550 16.25 34.98 6.39
C ASN A 550 17.38 34.41 5.51
N GLY A 551 18.59 34.29 6.08
CA GLY A 551 19.76 33.76 5.39
C GLY A 551 19.75 32.24 5.24
N SER A 552 20.76 31.71 4.55
CA SER A 552 21.09 30.28 4.52
C SER A 552 21.70 29.83 5.85
N GLY A 553 21.64 28.53 6.17
CA GLY A 553 22.21 28.00 7.41
C GLY A 553 21.17 27.90 8.53
N ILE A 554 21.57 28.24 9.77
CA ILE A 554 20.69 28.13 10.94
C ILE A 554 19.98 29.47 11.15
N MET A 555 18.66 29.48 11.03
CA MET A 555 17.81 30.66 11.09
C MET A 555 16.64 30.45 12.07
N SER A 556 15.87 31.51 12.33
CA SER A 556 14.68 31.44 13.17
C SER A 556 13.59 32.36 12.64
N SER A 557 12.52 31.77 12.11
CA SER A 557 11.35 32.52 11.65
C SER A 557 10.62 33.25 12.79
N SER A 558 10.70 32.76 14.02
CA SER A 558 10.22 33.45 15.22
C SER A 558 11.09 34.64 15.58
N ALA A 559 12.42 34.51 15.53
CA ALA A 559 13.30 35.64 15.84
C ALA A 559 13.24 36.74 14.77
N ALA A 560 12.95 36.38 13.51
CA ALA A 560 12.67 37.34 12.44
C ALA A 560 11.51 38.29 12.78
N ALA A 561 10.58 37.87 13.63
CA ALA A 561 9.42 38.67 14.03
C ALA A 561 9.71 39.66 15.18
N SER A 562 10.88 39.57 15.83
CA SER A 562 11.22 40.37 17.01
C SER A 562 12.72 40.60 17.13
N ALA A 563 13.15 41.86 17.02
CA ALA A 563 14.55 42.27 17.18
C ALA A 563 15.10 42.01 18.61
N SER A 564 14.23 41.78 19.59
CA SER A 564 14.60 41.43 20.97
C SER A 564 15.02 39.97 21.14
N THR A 565 14.86 39.13 20.12
CA THR A 565 15.03 37.68 20.22
C THR A 565 16.05 37.14 19.23
N GLY A 566 16.63 35.99 19.54
CA GLY A 566 17.60 35.30 18.71
C GLY A 566 17.76 33.83 19.08
N LEU A 567 18.80 33.21 18.53
CA LEU A 567 19.19 31.83 18.85
C LEU A 567 20.45 31.83 19.71
N GLY A 568 20.29 31.58 21.01
CA GLY A 568 21.44 31.36 21.88
C GLY A 568 22.03 29.97 21.68
N TYR A 569 23.35 29.84 21.77
CA TYR A 569 24.03 28.55 21.61
C TYR A 569 25.23 28.40 22.54
N ALA A 570 25.46 27.19 23.02
CA ALA A 570 26.62 26.88 23.85
C ALA A 570 26.90 25.37 23.89
N GLU A 571 28.12 25.02 24.28
CA GLU A 571 28.38 23.67 24.79
C GLU A 571 27.63 23.47 26.11
N ALA A 572 26.98 22.32 26.28
CA ALA A 572 26.33 21.97 27.55
C ALA A 572 27.33 21.94 28.71
N SER A 573 28.58 21.57 28.45
CA SER A 573 29.68 21.65 29.43
C SER A 573 30.04 23.08 29.85
N ALA A 574 29.90 24.06 28.96
CA ALA A 574 30.14 25.47 29.29
C ALA A 574 29.02 26.04 30.19
N LEU A 575 27.78 25.63 29.92
CA LEU A 575 26.61 25.97 30.75
C LEU A 575 26.55 25.20 32.08
N GLY A 576 27.32 24.11 32.22
CA GLY A 576 27.28 23.25 33.39
C GLY A 576 25.96 22.47 33.53
N ILE A 577 25.28 22.18 32.42
CA ILE A 577 23.99 21.50 32.40
C ILE A 577 24.13 20.02 32.02
N SER A 578 23.29 19.18 32.59
CA SER A 578 23.10 17.77 32.18
C SER A 578 21.72 17.52 31.58
N SER A 579 20.87 18.55 31.50
CA SER A 579 19.58 18.47 30.83
C SER A 579 19.26 19.75 30.06
N PHE A 580 18.60 19.60 28.91
CA PHE A 580 18.10 20.69 28.09
C PHE A 580 16.65 20.39 27.73
N HIS A 581 15.71 21.25 28.14
CA HIS A 581 14.27 21.02 27.97
C HIS A 581 13.77 19.65 28.49
N GLY A 582 14.39 19.14 29.57
CA GLY A 582 14.07 17.83 30.15
C GLY A 582 14.71 16.62 29.45
N TYR A 583 15.46 16.83 28.37
CA TYR A 583 16.26 15.81 27.70
C TYR A 583 17.69 15.77 28.25
N SER A 584 18.27 14.57 28.40
CA SER A 584 19.64 14.41 28.88
C SER A 584 20.66 14.90 27.84
N VAL A 585 21.57 15.76 28.26
CA VAL A 585 22.72 16.21 27.44
C VAL A 585 24.02 15.94 28.20
N ASP A 586 25.13 15.87 27.47
CA ASP A 586 26.44 15.60 28.05
C ASP A 586 27.49 16.64 27.59
N ALA A 587 28.75 16.41 27.95
CA ALA A 587 29.83 17.35 27.65
C ALA A 587 30.13 17.52 26.15
N THR A 588 29.58 16.64 25.30
CA THR A 588 29.71 16.64 23.84
C THR A 588 28.40 17.03 23.15
N SER A 589 27.58 17.83 23.81
CA SER A 589 26.33 18.36 23.28
C SER A 589 26.40 19.88 23.10
N ILE A 590 26.16 20.36 21.88
CA ILE A 590 25.85 21.79 21.64
C ILE A 590 24.34 21.97 21.72
N VAL A 591 23.89 22.89 22.58
CA VAL A 591 22.48 23.29 22.66
C VAL A 591 22.27 24.59 21.90
N ILE A 592 21.16 24.69 21.18
CA ILE A 592 20.69 25.91 20.52
C ILE A 592 19.26 26.17 20.97
N LYS A 593 18.98 27.38 21.45
CA LYS A 593 17.71 27.76 22.06
C LYS A 593 17.21 29.09 21.50
N TYR A 594 15.95 29.13 21.11
CA TYR A 594 15.25 30.39 20.91
C TYR A 594 15.15 31.15 22.23
N THR A 595 15.76 32.34 22.31
CA THR A 595 15.81 33.14 23.53
C THR A 595 15.88 34.65 23.26
N LEU A 596 16.00 35.47 24.32
CA LEU A 596 16.25 36.90 24.22
C LEU A 596 17.68 37.19 23.77
N ALA A 597 17.86 38.18 22.90
CA ALA A 597 19.20 38.66 22.57
C ALA A 597 19.86 39.27 23.81
N GLY A 598 20.97 38.70 24.26
CA GLY A 598 21.60 39.08 25.52
C GLY A 598 21.53 38.03 26.64
N ASP A 599 20.73 36.98 26.50
CA ASP A 599 20.61 35.89 27.49
C ASP A 599 21.75 34.88 27.26
N SER A 600 22.92 35.15 27.84
CA SER A 600 24.17 34.42 27.61
C SER A 600 24.15 33.01 28.20
N ASP A 601 23.52 32.83 29.38
CA ASP A 601 23.47 31.54 30.09
C ASP A 601 22.23 30.71 29.75
N LEU A 602 21.39 31.20 28.84
CA LEU A 602 20.19 30.55 28.32
C LEU A 602 19.14 30.26 29.40
N ASP A 603 19.14 31.00 30.51
CA ASP A 603 18.15 30.85 31.59
C ASP A 603 16.78 31.43 31.21
N GLY A 604 16.71 32.21 30.13
CA GLY A 604 15.51 32.88 29.63
C GLY A 604 15.34 34.32 30.12
N THR A 605 16.30 34.87 30.85
CA THR A 605 16.28 36.21 31.44
C THR A 605 17.58 36.94 31.13
N VAL A 606 17.51 38.20 30.71
CA VAL A 606 18.73 39.02 30.54
C VAL A 606 18.98 39.82 31.81
N ASN A 607 20.06 39.50 32.54
CA ASN A 607 20.36 40.03 33.86
C ASN A 607 21.86 40.34 34.07
N PHE A 608 22.28 40.51 35.33
CA PHE A 608 23.67 40.85 35.68
C PHE A 608 24.67 39.76 35.26
N THR A 609 24.29 38.48 35.31
CA THR A 609 25.13 37.36 34.88
C THR A 609 25.54 37.52 33.42
N ASP A 610 24.60 37.93 32.57
CA ASP A 610 24.88 38.14 31.15
C ASP A 610 25.76 39.36 30.90
N LEU A 611 25.52 40.42 31.66
CA LEU A 611 26.35 41.63 31.58
C LEU A 611 27.79 41.31 32.00
N LEU A 612 27.98 40.41 32.97
CA LEU A 612 29.29 39.96 33.39
C LEU A 612 30.00 39.21 32.26
N ALA A 613 29.30 38.36 31.49
CA ALA A 613 29.86 37.67 30.34
C ALA A 613 30.41 38.66 29.29
N VAL A 614 29.61 39.67 28.92
CA VAL A 614 30.05 40.74 28.01
C VAL A 614 31.23 41.52 28.59
N SER A 615 31.16 41.91 29.88
CA SER A 615 32.20 42.72 30.53
C SER A 615 33.55 42.00 30.59
N GLN A 616 33.56 40.68 30.78
CA GLN A 616 34.79 39.89 30.89
C GLN A 616 35.46 39.65 29.52
N ASN A 617 34.68 39.77 28.44
CA ASN A 617 35.13 39.44 27.09
C ASN A 617 35.15 40.65 26.15
N TYR A 618 34.88 41.86 26.63
CA TYR A 618 34.80 43.05 25.80
C TYR A 618 36.08 43.29 24.99
N ASN A 619 35.92 43.52 23.68
CA ASN A 619 36.96 43.58 22.64
C ASN A 619 37.76 42.28 22.40
N ALA A 620 37.30 41.13 22.91
CA ALA A 620 37.91 39.83 22.60
C ALA A 620 37.26 39.18 21.38
N SER A 621 38.08 38.54 20.55
CA SER A 621 37.67 37.75 19.38
C SER A 621 37.63 36.25 19.67
N GLY A 622 37.01 35.47 18.79
CA GLY A 622 36.83 34.03 18.97
C GLY A 622 35.95 33.71 20.17
N ARG A 623 34.89 34.51 20.35
CA ARG A 623 33.89 34.33 21.40
C ARG A 623 32.59 33.79 20.79
N ASP A 624 31.82 33.10 21.62
CA ASP A 624 30.51 32.55 21.33
C ASP A 624 29.45 33.25 22.17
N TRP A 625 28.20 32.86 21.99
CA TRP A 625 27.05 33.45 22.67
C TRP A 625 27.17 33.40 24.19
N PHE A 626 27.60 32.27 24.76
CA PHE A 626 27.82 32.12 26.20
C PHE A 626 28.85 33.12 26.76
N ARG A 627 29.78 33.60 25.92
CA ARG A 627 30.79 34.59 26.30
C ARG A 627 30.40 36.02 25.89
N GLY A 628 29.19 36.24 25.41
CA GLY A 628 28.61 37.57 25.16
C GLY A 628 28.62 38.04 23.70
N ASP A 629 28.84 37.17 22.72
CA ASP A 629 28.66 37.48 21.29
C ASP A 629 27.21 37.19 20.85
N PHE A 630 26.39 38.24 20.74
CA PHE A 630 24.96 38.16 20.48
C PHE A 630 24.57 38.48 19.03
N ASP A 631 25.55 38.71 18.13
CA ASP A 631 25.33 38.79 16.69
C ASP A 631 26.18 37.83 15.85
N TYR A 632 26.86 36.89 16.51
CA TYR A 632 27.54 35.74 15.91
C TYR A 632 28.78 36.12 15.08
N ASP A 633 29.28 37.35 15.19
CA ASP A 633 30.42 37.84 14.41
C ASP A 633 31.79 37.38 14.97
N GLY A 634 31.77 36.73 16.14
CA GLY A 634 32.94 36.20 16.83
C GLY A 634 33.65 37.20 17.73
N THR A 635 33.16 38.43 17.87
CA THR A 635 33.82 39.51 18.64
C THR A 635 32.85 40.23 19.56
N VAL A 636 33.10 40.18 20.87
CA VAL A 636 32.26 40.89 21.85
C VAL A 636 32.59 42.39 21.84
N ASN A 637 31.65 43.21 21.41
CA ASN A 637 31.84 44.65 21.25
C ASN A 637 30.59 45.47 21.65
N PHE A 638 30.50 46.73 21.19
CA PHE A 638 29.36 47.60 21.48
C PHE A 638 28.03 47.06 20.96
N SER A 639 28.04 46.37 19.81
CA SER A 639 26.86 45.77 19.21
C SER A 639 26.19 44.73 20.12
N ASP A 640 26.98 44.03 20.93
CA ASP A 640 26.49 43.02 21.88
C ASP A 640 25.95 43.64 23.16
N LEU A 641 26.70 44.57 23.76
CA LEU A 641 26.23 45.31 24.93
C LEU A 641 24.93 46.08 24.62
N LEU A 642 24.76 46.54 23.39
CA LEU A 642 23.52 47.18 22.93
C LEU A 642 22.35 46.19 22.90
N LYS A 643 22.53 44.98 22.34
CA LYS A 643 21.48 43.95 22.32
C LYS A 643 21.09 43.51 23.72
N LEU A 644 22.08 43.27 24.57
CA LEU A 644 21.86 42.98 25.99
C LEU A 644 21.14 44.14 26.68
N GLY A 645 21.61 45.37 26.49
CA GLY A 645 21.03 46.56 27.11
C GLY A 645 19.57 46.80 26.72
N GLN A 646 19.20 46.50 25.48
CA GLN A 646 17.81 46.57 25.00
C GLN A 646 16.88 45.56 25.67
N ASN A 647 17.43 44.43 26.14
CA ASN A 647 16.67 43.37 26.80
C ASN A 647 16.94 43.27 28.30
N TYR A 648 17.73 44.16 28.91
CA TYR A 648 18.11 44.05 30.32
C TYR A 648 16.88 44.07 31.24
N ASN A 649 16.85 43.15 32.21
CA ASN A 649 15.71 42.82 33.09
C ASN A 649 14.45 42.34 32.34
N GLN A 650 14.55 41.92 31.08
CA GLN A 650 13.47 41.23 30.39
C GLN A 650 13.57 39.72 30.59
N MET A 651 12.42 39.06 30.55
CA MET A 651 12.28 37.60 30.62
C MET A 651 11.53 37.14 29.38
N LEU A 652 12.00 36.06 28.75
CA LEU A 652 11.34 35.47 27.60
C LEU A 652 9.95 35.00 28.04
N PRO A 653 8.87 35.45 27.39
CA PRO A 653 7.52 35.02 27.74
C PRO A 653 7.41 33.49 27.64
N ALA A 654 6.82 32.86 28.67
CA ALA A 654 6.50 31.45 28.59
C ALA A 654 5.63 31.18 27.35
N PRO A 655 5.85 30.07 26.61
CA PRO A 655 4.98 29.69 25.51
C PRO A 655 3.53 29.67 25.98
N ALA A 656 2.62 30.32 25.24
CA ALA A 656 1.20 30.29 25.56
C ALA A 656 0.76 28.83 25.65
N ALA A 657 0.23 28.42 26.81
CA ALA A 657 -0.34 27.10 26.96
C ALA A 657 -1.46 26.94 25.92
N ALA A 658 -1.46 25.83 25.17
CA ALA A 658 -2.62 25.47 24.36
C ALA A 658 -3.81 25.34 25.32
N VAL A 659 -4.69 26.34 25.34
CA VAL A 659 -5.96 26.24 26.05
C VAL A 659 -6.70 25.07 25.41
N PRO A 660 -7.06 24.01 26.15
CA PRO A 660 -7.91 22.97 25.60
C PRO A 660 -9.14 23.66 25.05
N GLU A 661 -9.42 23.50 23.75
CA GLU A 661 -10.59 24.12 23.15
C GLU A 661 -11.80 23.80 24.03
N PRO A 662 -12.55 24.81 24.51
CA PRO A 662 -13.72 24.54 25.33
C PRO A 662 -14.63 23.66 24.50
N GLY A 663 -14.81 22.40 24.91
CA GLY A 663 -15.47 21.37 24.12
C GLY A 663 -16.78 21.91 23.53
N THR A 664 -16.75 22.25 22.24
CA THR A 664 -17.90 22.71 21.46
C THR A 664 -19.01 21.65 21.47
N GLY A 665 -18.66 20.39 21.76
CA GLY A 665 -19.58 19.30 22.07
C GLY A 665 -20.46 19.52 23.30
N LEU A 666 -19.98 20.21 24.36
CA LEU A 666 -20.80 20.49 25.55
C LEU A 666 -21.83 21.60 25.27
N ILE A 667 -21.47 22.59 24.46
CA ILE A 667 -22.38 23.67 24.04
C ILE A 667 -23.44 23.13 23.08
N LEU A 668 -23.07 22.23 22.16
CA LEU A 668 -24.02 21.55 21.27
C LEU A 668 -24.94 20.57 22.04
N ALA A 669 -24.43 19.86 23.05
CA ALA A 669 -25.24 19.00 23.91
C ALA A 669 -26.24 19.80 24.77
N LEU A 670 -25.82 20.95 25.32
CA LEU A 670 -26.71 21.85 26.07
C LEU A 670 -27.74 22.54 25.17
N ALA A 671 -27.38 22.92 23.94
CA ALA A 671 -28.30 23.44 22.94
C ALA A 671 -29.33 22.38 22.50
N ALA A 672 -28.90 21.13 22.32
CA ALA A 672 -29.78 20.01 21.99
C ALA A 672 -30.75 19.68 23.14
N LEU A 673 -30.31 19.75 24.41
CA LEU A 673 -31.21 19.59 25.57
C LEU A 673 -32.21 20.74 25.70
N ALA A 674 -31.80 21.99 25.42
CA ALA A 674 -32.68 23.16 25.44
C ALA A 674 -33.75 23.11 24.32
N LEU A 675 -33.37 22.62 23.13
CA LEU A 675 -34.30 22.40 22.02
C LEU A 675 -35.26 21.23 22.27
N ARG A 676 -34.82 20.19 22.99
CA ARG A 676 -35.69 19.05 23.38
C ARG A 676 -36.74 19.45 24.42
N ARG A 677 -36.42 20.35 25.37
CA ARG A 677 -37.38 20.92 26.33
C ARG A 677 -38.43 21.84 25.70
N ARG A 678 -38.13 22.52 24.59
CA ARG A 678 -39.12 23.33 23.87
C ARG A 678 -40.16 22.51 23.09
N ARG A 679 -39.83 21.27 22.70
CA ARG A 679 -40.78 20.37 22.02
C ARG A 679 -41.73 19.63 22.97
N SER A 680 -41.38 19.47 24.26
CA SER A 680 -42.27 18.79 25.23
C SER A 680 -43.37 19.68 25.82
N ASN A 681 -43.34 21.01 25.60
CA ASN A 681 -44.36 21.96 26.08
C ASN A 681 -45.37 22.38 24.99
N ARG A 682 -45.45 21.62 23.89
CA ARG A 682 -46.47 21.77 22.85
C ARG A 682 -47.06 20.40 22.51
N LEU A 683 -47.78 19.82 23.47
CA LEU A 683 -48.82 18.81 23.28
C LEU A 683 -49.87 19.03 24.38
#